data_AF-A0A7H9BII3-F1
#
_entry.id   AF-A0A7H9BII3-F1
#
_cell.length_a   1.000
_cell.length_b   1.000
_cell.length_c   1.000
_cell.angle_alpha   90.00
_cell.angle_beta   90.00
_cell.angle_gamma   90.00
#
_symmetry.space_group_name_H-M   'P 1'
#
loop_
_entity.id
_entity.type
_entity.pdbx_description
1 polymer ?
#
loop_
_entity_poly.entity_id
_entity_poly.type
_entity_poly.pdbx_seq_one_letter_code
_entity_poly.pdbx_strand_id
1 'polypeptide(L)'
;MKIQYIAALLCTGLLSACGGGGSGSSSNTTSSPNPGVGSSGTTLDQVISNPTLNTTGTTGNTSNSSNPIVQALQLGSVKGLTAADRSTFLQLATQLADRYKQNQNGAIADIFADSAVNLTLNHTTNSSEINIGSRTIATPLLTADDGSGMAAIAQYGKGRGLAYGADVLSWIANQSRETQHTPLFTRAFNWVVTGKAAGPLPANVKFATAGYTAANVSKMITNQGKTAQAITCDLTLSSNTCWQDADVLVFGSGTRDDPALSDLVRKYMENGKAVIYMHPNWIDAAGGRKVLAGMGMKLGDYPGNYFAAAAGVSIGSTRTVADIVKRSDQMSALVQTLNLMAQDKPQLALSQDSSVTNPITQIHNELAVMQGNGLNIFADPTTDLYRLLVLWADLYRPEIQYGKINRDTAPGDFLRTYAADSWLAFNRTDTTVATAGQGDFMPVAAQSLPVSSSAESIEVTIPQGSGITSIGRAAVPGKAVFIEIVDRNNASGLSIQTNYLRAWGNPLTDNVSEGYKRPRRPQSFAIPLNASGETAFVSPNGGPLYLKYSGATAGGSVTLKIRGSAKYAHFDFTKAQSQADIDEAIAALKRKDFGWQTAKLVGGEIQQTIFYANDAMGNLDPKVYIVDQIKGMLFDSNHIANGYNNMPMSSNVSSLCTQFGWDCSGPIHRAPGVQHFVGWIATCGYLCSGNPSDGFAGVSGTGWGHAHELGHNTVQRVMHIEFNGKGCVVECDNNILASAQMMRQFKLIGVDTGHTTDHPGLYQDIVANRATGLTGNAKVLDMQTRLWDMANGQDPMRAVHFQLGFLFSKYRANEAKPSMESTLDYFTLLTKSDRLVAQAWDSSNKGKYAMSRFADNKISNPDLLYVLSSKIIGKDLRNIFAMYGITLTQTALDSVADLNLAILPEQFYALPAGKHNQPSTGQWLDISASTPAYPF
;
A
#
# COMPACT_ATOMS: atom_id res chain seq x y z
N MET A 1 20.62 -20.78 -23.21
CA MET A 1 21.12 -22.17 -23.36
C MET A 1 19.91 -23.06 -23.62
N LYS A 2 19.77 -23.57 -24.85
CA LYS A 2 18.68 -24.47 -25.28
C LYS A 2 19.01 -25.90 -24.87
N ILE A 3 18.01 -26.70 -24.50
CA ILE A 3 17.84 -28.12 -24.88
C ILE A 3 16.36 -28.49 -24.68
N GLN A 4 15.79 -29.08 -25.74
CA GLN A 4 14.44 -29.65 -25.88
C GLN A 4 14.38 -31.07 -25.31
N TYR A 5 13.18 -31.63 -25.11
CA TYR A 5 12.67 -32.94 -25.62
C TYR A 5 11.38 -33.30 -24.85
N ILE A 6 10.19 -33.16 -25.45
CA ILE A 6 9.37 -34.12 -26.25
C ILE A 6 8.33 -34.90 -25.43
N ALA A 7 7.11 -34.88 -25.97
CA ALA A 7 5.86 -35.50 -25.55
C ALA A 7 5.75 -37.00 -25.86
N ALA A 8 4.79 -37.70 -25.23
CA ALA A 8 3.82 -38.57 -25.91
C ALA A 8 2.75 -39.13 -24.96
N LEU A 9 1.58 -39.36 -25.58
CA LEU A 9 0.25 -39.71 -25.08
C LEU A 9 0.03 -41.23 -24.91
N LEU A 10 -0.95 -41.55 -24.05
CA LEU A 10 -1.98 -42.62 -24.13
C LEU A 10 -1.60 -44.08 -24.42
N CYS A 11 -2.06 -44.98 -23.54
CA CYS A 11 -2.95 -46.07 -23.95
C CYS A 11 -3.70 -46.73 -22.76
N THR A 12 -4.98 -47.00 -23.00
CA THR A 12 -5.98 -47.70 -22.18
C THR A 12 -5.76 -49.21 -22.14
N GLY A 13 -6.18 -49.86 -21.04
CA GLY A 13 -6.36 -51.32 -20.94
C GLY A 13 -7.44 -51.67 -19.92
N LEU A 14 -8.54 -52.27 -20.41
CA LEU A 14 -9.72 -52.79 -19.70
C LEU A 14 -9.52 -54.24 -19.23
N LEU A 15 -10.53 -54.72 -18.48
CA LEU A 15 -10.87 -56.11 -18.06
C LEU A 15 -10.33 -56.49 -16.66
N SER A 16 -11.09 -56.83 -15.61
CA SER A 16 -12.42 -57.40 -15.33
C SER A 16 -12.23 -58.63 -14.41
N ALA A 17 -13.06 -58.69 -13.36
CA ALA A 17 -13.74 -59.89 -12.82
C ALA A 17 -13.35 -60.41 -11.40
N CYS A 18 -14.38 -60.34 -10.54
CA CYS A 18 -14.94 -61.38 -9.68
C CYS A 18 -14.33 -61.78 -8.32
N GLY A 19 -15.24 -61.82 -7.33
CA GLY A 19 -15.19 -62.64 -6.11
C GLY A 19 -14.98 -61.81 -4.83
N GLY A 20 -15.84 -61.81 -3.81
CA GLY A 20 -17.01 -62.62 -3.49
C GLY A 20 -17.69 -62.02 -2.24
N GLY A 21 -18.96 -62.36 -2.04
CA GLY A 21 -19.84 -61.77 -1.04
C GLY A 21 -19.58 -62.22 0.41
N GLY A 22 -20.19 -61.49 1.33
CA GLY A 22 -20.27 -61.81 2.75
C GLY A 22 -21.24 -60.87 3.45
N SER A 23 -22.49 -61.31 3.58
CA SER A 23 -23.58 -60.70 4.34
C SER A 23 -23.31 -60.66 5.84
N GLY A 24 -23.82 -59.64 6.55
CA GLY A 24 -24.19 -59.81 7.96
C GLY A 24 -24.10 -58.58 8.87
N SER A 25 -25.28 -58.09 9.25
CA SER A 25 -25.65 -57.62 10.60
C SER A 25 -25.07 -56.31 11.15
N SER A 26 -26.00 -55.38 11.31
CA SER A 26 -26.07 -54.32 12.33
C SER A 26 -25.55 -54.73 13.72
N SER A 27 -24.76 -53.86 14.36
CA SER A 27 -24.81 -53.68 15.81
C SER A 27 -24.39 -52.26 16.20
N ASN A 28 -25.33 -51.53 16.81
CA ASN A 28 -25.09 -50.35 17.62
C ASN A 28 -24.19 -50.73 18.79
N THR A 29 -23.04 -50.07 18.93
CA THR A 29 -22.33 -50.00 20.21
C THR A 29 -21.84 -48.57 20.45
N THR A 30 -22.62 -47.86 21.25
CA THR A 30 -22.23 -46.69 22.03
C THR A 30 -21.05 -47.06 22.93
N SER A 31 -19.90 -46.41 22.75
CA SER A 31 -18.82 -46.38 23.75
C SER A 31 -18.60 -44.94 24.21
N SER A 32 -18.98 -44.67 25.45
CA SER A 32 -18.53 -43.47 26.18
C SER A 32 -17.03 -43.58 26.45
N PRO A 33 -16.24 -42.51 26.25
CA PRO A 33 -14.92 -42.42 26.86
C PRO A 33 -15.05 -41.88 28.28
N ASN A 34 -14.42 -42.59 29.21
CA ASN A 34 -14.21 -42.20 30.61
C ASN A 34 -13.34 -40.92 30.68
N PRO A 35 -13.56 -40.01 31.65
CA PRO A 35 -12.87 -38.72 31.71
C PRO A 35 -11.57 -38.82 32.51
N GLY A 36 -10.49 -38.23 32.00
CA GLY A 36 -9.26 -38.11 32.75
C GLY A 36 -8.10 -37.60 31.92
N VAL A 37 -7.92 -36.28 31.90
CA VAL A 37 -6.67 -35.49 31.92
C VAL A 37 -7.12 -34.03 31.76
N GLY A 38 -6.73 -33.18 32.70
CA GLY A 38 -7.35 -31.88 32.97
C GLY A 38 -7.42 -30.94 31.77
N SER A 39 -8.60 -30.84 31.15
CA SER A 39 -9.01 -29.63 30.44
C SER A 39 -9.71 -28.72 31.44
N SER A 40 -9.37 -27.43 31.43
CA SER A 40 -10.26 -26.43 32.02
C SER A 40 -11.64 -26.65 31.37
N GLY A 41 -12.66 -27.01 32.15
CA GLY A 41 -14.03 -27.27 31.68
C GLY A 41 -14.76 -26.02 31.15
N THR A 42 -14.04 -25.15 30.45
CA THR A 42 -14.52 -23.90 29.86
C THR A 42 -15.53 -24.20 28.78
N THR A 43 -16.74 -23.69 28.94
CA THR A 43 -17.82 -23.86 27.96
C THR A 43 -17.90 -22.67 27.02
N LEU A 44 -18.49 -22.87 25.84
CA LEU A 44 -18.71 -21.79 24.87
C LEU A 44 -19.60 -20.67 25.44
N ASP A 45 -20.57 -21.01 26.30
CA ASP A 45 -21.45 -20.02 26.91
C ASP A 45 -20.70 -19.12 27.90
N GLN A 46 -19.68 -19.63 28.61
CA GLN A 46 -18.81 -18.82 29.47
C GLN A 46 -17.99 -17.80 28.67
N VAL A 47 -17.59 -18.16 27.45
CA VAL A 47 -16.85 -17.29 26.52
C VAL A 47 -17.74 -16.18 25.98
N ILE A 48 -18.96 -16.51 25.56
CA ILE A 48 -19.88 -15.55 24.92
C ILE A 48 -20.52 -14.60 25.95
N SER A 49 -20.75 -15.07 27.18
CA SER A 49 -21.44 -14.28 28.22
C SER A 49 -20.58 -13.23 28.91
N ASN A 50 -19.25 -13.23 28.72
CA ASN A 50 -18.32 -12.30 29.38
C ASN A 50 -17.41 -11.55 28.39
N PRO A 51 -17.97 -10.78 27.45
CA PRO A 51 -17.23 -10.36 26.26
C PRO A 51 -16.31 -9.15 26.45
N THR A 52 -16.22 -8.46 27.60
CA THR A 52 -15.38 -7.25 27.71
C THR A 52 -14.85 -6.97 29.11
N LEU A 53 -13.71 -6.26 29.18
CA LEU A 53 -13.33 -5.46 30.35
C LEU A 53 -14.16 -4.16 30.32
N ASN A 54 -14.83 -3.84 31.42
CA ASN A 54 -15.56 -2.58 31.59
C ASN A 54 -14.53 -1.42 31.62
N THR A 55 -14.36 -0.71 30.51
CA THR A 55 -13.46 0.46 30.40
C THR A 55 -14.17 1.77 30.75
N THR A 56 -14.73 1.87 31.96
CA THR A 56 -15.11 3.16 32.54
C THR A 56 -14.53 3.26 33.95
N GLY A 57 -13.71 4.29 34.16
CA GLY A 57 -13.10 4.57 35.45
C GLY A 57 -14.18 4.75 36.52
N THR A 58 -14.21 3.84 37.48
CA THR A 58 -14.51 4.07 38.89
C THR A 58 -14.13 2.78 39.61
N THR A 59 -13.41 2.94 40.72
CA THR A 59 -13.02 1.88 41.64
C THR A 59 -14.27 1.16 42.16
N GLY A 60 -14.62 0.03 41.55
CA GLY A 60 -15.76 -0.80 41.97
C GLY A 60 -15.62 -2.22 41.40
N ASN A 61 -15.13 -3.13 42.24
CA ASN A 61 -15.13 -4.60 42.10
C ASN A 61 -15.38 -5.17 40.69
N THR A 62 -14.33 -5.30 39.89
CA THR A 62 -14.32 -6.21 38.73
C THR A 62 -14.30 -7.65 39.25
N SER A 63 -15.38 -8.40 39.00
CA SER A 63 -15.42 -9.85 39.15
C SER A 63 -14.40 -10.49 38.19
N ASN A 64 -13.16 -10.66 38.63
CA ASN A 64 -12.17 -11.46 37.91
C ASN A 64 -12.69 -12.90 37.81
N SER A 65 -12.97 -13.36 36.58
CA SER A 65 -13.26 -14.78 36.32
C SER A 65 -12.09 -15.62 36.82
N SER A 66 -12.35 -16.69 37.58
CA SER A 66 -11.32 -17.67 37.98
C SER A 66 -10.88 -18.58 36.84
N ASN A 67 -11.53 -18.50 35.66
CA ASN A 67 -11.19 -19.28 34.49
C ASN A 67 -10.10 -18.58 33.65
N PRO A 68 -8.89 -19.17 33.51
CA PRO A 68 -7.77 -18.56 32.80
C PRO A 68 -8.06 -18.25 31.32
N ILE A 69 -8.86 -19.07 30.63
CA ILE A 69 -9.21 -18.86 29.21
C ILE A 69 -10.11 -17.63 29.07
N VAL A 70 -11.10 -17.48 29.94
CA VAL A 70 -11.98 -16.30 29.95
C VAL A 70 -11.19 -15.04 30.28
N GLN A 71 -10.28 -15.13 31.25
CA GLN A 71 -9.39 -14.01 31.59
C GLN A 71 -8.49 -13.63 30.41
N ALA A 72 -7.94 -14.60 29.68
CA ALA A 72 -7.13 -14.37 28.49
C ALA A 72 -7.91 -13.65 27.38
N LEU A 73 -9.16 -14.05 27.15
CA LEU A 73 -10.07 -13.44 26.18
C LEU A 73 -10.44 -11.99 26.52
N GLN A 74 -10.51 -11.66 27.82
CA GLN A 74 -10.75 -10.29 28.29
C GLN A 74 -9.50 -9.42 28.19
N LEU A 75 -8.36 -9.93 28.68
CA LEU A 75 -7.11 -9.17 28.73
C LEU A 75 -6.40 -9.07 27.37
N GLY A 76 -6.72 -9.96 26.44
CA GLY A 76 -5.92 -10.15 25.23
C GLY A 76 -4.49 -10.57 25.58
N SER A 77 -4.33 -11.57 26.44
CA SER A 77 -3.01 -12.08 26.84
C SER A 77 -3.10 -13.56 27.17
N VAL A 78 -2.10 -14.32 26.73
CA VAL A 78 -1.99 -15.76 27.05
C VAL A 78 -1.14 -16.03 28.29
N LYS A 79 -0.79 -14.99 29.06
CA LYS A 79 -0.05 -15.16 30.32
C LYS A 79 -0.85 -16.01 31.29
N GLY A 80 -0.19 -17.02 31.87
CA GLY A 80 -0.82 -17.99 32.77
C GLY A 80 -1.48 -19.18 32.06
N LEU A 81 -1.49 -19.21 30.72
CA LEU A 81 -1.88 -20.37 29.94
C LEU A 81 -0.67 -21.22 29.53
N THR A 82 -0.94 -22.45 29.13
CA THR A 82 0.05 -23.45 28.70
C THR A 82 -0.24 -23.97 27.29
N ALA A 83 0.68 -24.73 26.72
CA ALA A 83 0.49 -25.37 25.41
C ALA A 83 -0.70 -26.35 25.39
N ALA A 84 -1.11 -26.89 26.54
CA ALA A 84 -2.25 -27.81 26.65
C ALA A 84 -3.60 -27.11 26.39
N ASP A 85 -3.70 -25.81 26.66
CA ASP A 85 -4.92 -25.02 26.47
C ASP A 85 -5.24 -24.76 24.99
N ARG A 86 -4.28 -24.99 24.09
CA ARG A 86 -4.43 -24.78 22.63
C ARG A 86 -5.58 -25.58 22.04
N SER A 87 -5.74 -26.83 22.47
CA SER A 87 -6.81 -27.70 21.98
C SER A 87 -8.18 -27.15 22.36
N THR A 88 -8.32 -26.60 23.58
CA THR A 88 -9.54 -25.95 24.06
C THR A 88 -9.85 -24.69 23.26
N PHE A 89 -8.88 -23.81 22.99
CA PHE A 89 -9.09 -22.64 22.13
C PHE A 89 -9.56 -23.03 20.73
N LEU A 90 -8.92 -24.03 20.12
CA LEU A 90 -9.30 -24.50 18.78
C LEU A 90 -10.70 -25.12 18.78
N GLN A 91 -11.04 -25.93 19.80
CA GLN A 91 -12.36 -26.50 19.97
C GLN A 91 -13.45 -25.42 20.12
N LEU A 92 -13.21 -24.42 20.98
CA LEU A 92 -14.14 -23.31 21.19
C LEU A 92 -14.31 -22.49 19.91
N ALA A 93 -13.23 -22.22 19.18
CA ALA A 93 -13.27 -21.51 17.90
C ALA A 93 -14.08 -22.29 16.85
N THR A 94 -13.89 -23.61 16.75
CA THR A 94 -14.66 -24.47 15.84
C THR A 94 -16.14 -24.46 16.18
N GLN A 95 -16.50 -24.65 17.46
CA GLN A 95 -17.89 -24.63 17.91
C GLN A 95 -18.57 -23.28 17.66
N LEU A 96 -17.85 -22.18 17.88
CA LEU A 96 -18.36 -20.84 17.64
C LEU A 96 -18.52 -20.55 16.13
N ALA A 97 -17.55 -20.94 15.31
CA ALA A 97 -17.65 -20.84 13.85
C ALA A 97 -18.83 -21.66 13.32
N ASP A 98 -19.07 -22.86 13.86
CA ASP A 98 -20.24 -23.68 13.53
C ASP A 98 -21.55 -23.02 13.96
N ARG A 99 -21.60 -22.37 15.13
CA ARG A 99 -22.77 -21.62 15.60
C ARG A 99 -23.09 -20.46 14.65
N TYR A 100 -22.08 -19.69 14.23
CA TYR A 100 -22.26 -18.64 13.22
C TYR A 100 -22.74 -19.22 11.89
N LYS A 101 -22.10 -20.29 11.40
CA LYS A 101 -22.51 -21.00 10.18
C LYS A 101 -23.99 -21.38 10.22
N GLN A 102 -24.45 -22.00 11.30
CA GLN A 102 -25.84 -22.43 11.45
C GLN A 102 -26.81 -21.25 11.44
N ASN A 103 -26.49 -20.17 12.16
CA ASN A 103 -27.33 -18.97 12.20
C ASN A 103 -27.44 -18.30 10.83
N GLN A 104 -26.31 -18.14 10.13
CA GLN A 104 -26.23 -17.49 8.83
C GLN A 104 -26.93 -18.31 7.75
N ASN A 105 -26.60 -19.60 7.64
CA ASN A 105 -27.22 -20.48 6.66
C ASN A 105 -28.72 -20.64 6.94
N GLY A 106 -29.13 -20.64 8.21
CA GLY A 106 -30.54 -20.64 8.59
C GLY A 106 -31.29 -19.39 8.13
N ALA A 107 -30.70 -18.20 8.27
CA ALA A 107 -31.29 -16.95 7.80
C ALA A 107 -31.40 -16.90 6.26
N ILE A 108 -30.34 -17.29 5.55
CA ILE A 108 -30.36 -17.36 4.09
C ILE A 108 -31.39 -18.39 3.61
N ALA A 109 -31.40 -19.60 4.18
CA ALA A 109 -32.38 -20.61 3.83
C ALA A 109 -33.82 -20.12 4.07
N ASP A 110 -34.09 -19.43 5.18
CA ASP A 110 -35.42 -18.85 5.46
C ASP A 110 -35.80 -17.79 4.42
N ILE A 111 -34.90 -16.86 4.08
CA ILE A 111 -35.17 -15.80 3.08
C ILE A 111 -35.44 -16.40 1.69
N PHE A 112 -34.72 -17.46 1.29
CA PHE A 112 -34.82 -18.07 -0.04
C PHE A 112 -35.71 -19.33 -0.12
N ALA A 113 -36.43 -19.69 0.94
CA ALA A 113 -37.20 -20.95 1.02
C ALA A 113 -38.28 -21.16 -0.06
N ASP A 114 -38.67 -20.12 -0.81
CA ASP A 114 -39.69 -20.20 -1.86
C ASP A 114 -39.05 -20.44 -3.23
N SER A 115 -39.40 -21.56 -3.89
CA SER A 115 -38.87 -21.96 -5.20
C SER A 115 -39.31 -21.07 -6.37
N ALA A 116 -40.23 -20.12 -6.15
CA ALA A 116 -40.75 -19.24 -7.20
C ALA A 116 -40.05 -17.86 -7.29
N VAL A 117 -39.00 -17.60 -6.49
CA VAL A 117 -38.30 -16.30 -6.53
C VAL A 117 -37.46 -16.13 -7.80
N ASN A 118 -37.69 -15.05 -8.54
CA ASN A 118 -36.81 -14.65 -9.64
C ASN A 118 -35.57 -13.96 -9.07
N LEU A 119 -34.39 -14.51 -9.35
CA LEU A 119 -33.11 -14.05 -8.83
C LEU A 119 -32.45 -12.97 -9.70
N THR A 120 -32.98 -12.67 -10.88
CA THR A 120 -32.39 -11.65 -11.75
C THR A 120 -32.54 -10.28 -11.14
N LEU A 121 -31.42 -9.59 -10.98
CA LEU A 121 -31.34 -8.25 -10.42
C LEU A 121 -30.20 -7.50 -11.10
N ASN A 122 -30.43 -6.24 -11.49
CA ASN A 122 -29.39 -5.39 -12.05
C ASN A 122 -29.34 -4.07 -11.29
N HIS A 123 -28.23 -3.79 -10.61
CA HIS A 123 -28.03 -2.52 -9.91
C HIS A 123 -27.66 -1.35 -10.84
N THR A 124 -27.23 -1.63 -12.09
CA THR A 124 -26.54 -0.72 -13.01
C THR A 124 -25.23 -0.18 -12.44
N THR A 125 -24.47 0.52 -13.27
CA THR A 125 -23.26 1.23 -12.83
C THR A 125 -23.56 2.42 -11.92
N ASN A 126 -24.83 2.85 -11.81
CA ASN A 126 -25.26 3.85 -10.84
C ASN A 126 -25.59 3.22 -9.48
N SER A 127 -24.60 2.56 -8.89
CA SER A 127 -24.69 1.82 -7.63
C SER A 127 -23.32 1.69 -6.97
N SER A 128 -23.26 1.11 -5.78
CA SER A 128 -22.00 0.76 -5.10
C SER A 128 -22.07 -0.66 -4.56
N GLU A 129 -20.93 -1.24 -4.22
CA GLU A 129 -20.84 -2.56 -3.62
C GLU A 129 -21.19 -2.53 -2.12
N ILE A 130 -21.82 -3.59 -1.64
CA ILE A 130 -21.97 -3.88 -0.20
C ILE A 130 -21.15 -5.12 0.12
N ASN A 131 -19.98 -4.89 0.69
CA ASN A 131 -19.01 -5.92 1.06
C ASN A 131 -19.13 -6.30 2.53
N ILE A 132 -18.62 -7.46 2.91
CA ILE A 132 -18.59 -7.92 4.29
C ILE A 132 -17.35 -7.37 4.99
N GLY A 133 -17.57 -6.65 6.10
CA GLY A 133 -16.51 -6.15 6.97
C GLY A 133 -16.22 -7.06 8.16
N SER A 134 -17.25 -7.74 8.69
CA SER A 134 -17.16 -8.71 9.78
C SER A 134 -18.09 -9.89 9.52
N ARG A 135 -17.53 -11.09 9.41
CA ARG A 135 -18.31 -12.32 9.17
C ARG A 135 -19.01 -12.85 10.41
N THR A 136 -18.75 -12.30 11.60
CA THR A 136 -19.49 -12.66 12.83
C THR A 136 -20.79 -11.86 12.97
N ILE A 137 -20.97 -10.82 12.15
CA ILE A 137 -22.15 -9.96 12.16
C ILE A 137 -22.90 -10.05 10.83
N ALA A 138 -22.21 -9.84 9.71
CA ALA A 138 -22.82 -9.71 8.40
C ALA A 138 -22.67 -10.97 7.55
N THR A 139 -23.60 -11.18 6.63
CA THR A 139 -23.64 -12.29 5.67
C THR A 139 -24.07 -11.77 4.30
N PRO A 140 -23.40 -12.16 3.20
CA PRO A 140 -23.86 -11.81 1.87
C PRO A 140 -25.28 -12.31 1.66
N LEU A 141 -26.15 -11.45 1.16
CA LEU A 141 -27.49 -11.83 0.72
C LEU A 141 -27.49 -12.07 -0.79
N LEU A 142 -26.84 -11.17 -1.54
CA LEU A 142 -26.76 -11.20 -2.99
C LEU A 142 -25.36 -10.75 -3.43
N THR A 143 -24.78 -11.52 -4.35
CA THR A 143 -23.53 -11.17 -5.05
C THR A 143 -23.77 -11.23 -6.55
N ALA A 144 -23.19 -10.29 -7.28
CA ALA A 144 -23.18 -10.23 -8.74
C ALA A 144 -22.52 -11.49 -9.34
N ASP A 145 -22.60 -11.64 -10.66
CA ASP A 145 -22.05 -12.81 -11.37
C ASP A 145 -20.53 -12.96 -11.20
N ASP A 146 -19.79 -11.86 -11.17
CA ASP A 146 -18.35 -11.85 -10.89
C ASP A 146 -18.00 -12.04 -9.40
N GLY A 147 -18.99 -12.03 -8.51
CA GLY A 147 -18.81 -12.15 -7.06
C GLY A 147 -18.84 -10.83 -6.27
N SER A 148 -18.97 -9.69 -6.94
CA SER A 148 -19.09 -8.37 -6.30
C SER A 148 -20.30 -8.30 -5.37
N GLY A 149 -20.15 -7.66 -4.22
CA GLY A 149 -21.21 -7.59 -3.20
C GLY A 149 -22.34 -6.65 -3.62
N MET A 150 -23.59 -7.12 -3.64
CA MET A 150 -24.76 -6.30 -4.01
C MET A 150 -25.63 -5.98 -2.79
N ALA A 151 -25.85 -6.96 -1.93
CA ALA A 151 -26.65 -6.82 -0.72
C ALA A 151 -26.16 -7.77 0.37
N ALA A 152 -26.38 -7.38 1.61
CA ALA A 152 -26.01 -8.18 2.78
C ALA A 152 -27.06 -8.06 3.89
N ILE A 153 -27.13 -9.08 4.73
CA ILE A 153 -27.88 -9.07 5.98
C ILE A 153 -26.91 -9.03 7.16
N ALA A 154 -27.40 -8.60 8.32
CA ALA A 154 -26.63 -8.65 9.56
C ALA A 154 -27.46 -9.18 10.73
N GLN A 155 -26.80 -9.84 11.68
CA GLN A 155 -27.38 -10.36 12.91
C GLN A 155 -26.44 -10.02 14.06
N TYR A 156 -26.92 -9.23 15.02
CA TYR A 156 -26.17 -8.92 16.23
C TYR A 156 -27.13 -8.68 17.40
N GLY A 157 -26.79 -9.22 18.57
CA GLY A 157 -27.70 -9.26 19.72
C GLY A 157 -29.07 -9.83 19.32
N LYS A 158 -30.13 -9.05 19.54
CA LYS A 158 -31.50 -9.43 19.16
C LYS A 158 -31.96 -8.82 17.82
N GLY A 159 -31.16 -7.93 17.25
CA GLY A 159 -31.51 -7.12 16.08
C GLY A 159 -30.97 -7.70 14.79
N ARG A 160 -31.41 -7.11 13.69
CA ARG A 160 -31.12 -7.56 12.32
C ARG A 160 -30.89 -6.37 11.41
N GLY A 161 -30.04 -6.57 10.42
CA GLY A 161 -29.69 -5.56 9.43
C GLY A 161 -29.97 -6.02 7.99
N LEU A 162 -30.27 -5.08 7.11
CA LEU A 162 -30.38 -5.30 5.66
C LEU A 162 -29.77 -4.11 4.91
N ALA A 163 -28.85 -4.36 3.98
CA ALA A 163 -28.27 -3.30 3.16
C ALA A 163 -28.25 -3.66 1.67
N TYR A 164 -28.49 -2.66 0.83
CA TYR A 164 -28.32 -2.75 -0.62
C TYR A 164 -27.43 -1.63 -1.15
N GLY A 165 -26.63 -1.99 -2.14
CA GLY A 165 -25.80 -1.09 -2.94
C GLY A 165 -26.56 -0.24 -3.95
N ALA A 166 -27.88 -0.38 -3.97
CA ALA A 166 -28.83 0.37 -4.77
C ALA A 166 -30.06 0.73 -3.91
N ASP A 167 -30.84 1.75 -4.30
CA ASP A 167 -32.09 2.10 -3.60
C ASP A 167 -33.25 1.18 -4.00
N VAL A 168 -33.08 -0.13 -3.72
CA VAL A 168 -34.03 -1.19 -4.05
C VAL A 168 -35.35 -0.99 -3.33
N LEU A 169 -35.33 -0.46 -2.09
CA LEU A 169 -36.54 -0.14 -1.34
C LEU A 169 -37.42 0.83 -2.14
N SER A 170 -36.85 1.91 -2.67
CA SER A 170 -37.56 2.85 -3.53
C SER A 170 -38.14 2.17 -4.78
N TRP A 171 -37.37 1.29 -5.43
CA TRP A 171 -37.82 0.57 -6.62
C TRP A 171 -39.04 -0.31 -6.37
N ILE A 172 -39.01 -1.07 -5.28
CA ILE A 172 -40.10 -1.98 -4.90
C ILE A 172 -41.31 -1.20 -4.40
N ALA A 173 -41.10 -0.21 -3.53
CA ALA A 173 -42.18 0.62 -3.00
C ALA A 173 -42.93 1.34 -4.12
N ASN A 174 -42.22 1.81 -5.15
CA ASN A 174 -42.78 2.56 -6.27
C ASN A 174 -43.09 1.74 -7.52
N GLN A 175 -42.80 0.43 -7.51
CA GLN A 175 -42.92 -0.46 -8.67
C GLN A 175 -42.20 0.10 -9.91
N SER A 176 -41.06 0.77 -9.73
CA SER A 176 -40.43 1.55 -10.79
C SER A 176 -39.40 0.78 -11.59
N ARG A 177 -38.79 -0.26 -11.00
CA ARG A 177 -37.68 -1.01 -11.63
C ARG A 177 -37.47 -2.37 -10.94
N GLU A 178 -36.94 -3.34 -11.67
CA GLU A 178 -36.59 -4.69 -11.17
C GLU A 178 -37.72 -5.32 -10.34
N THR A 179 -38.98 -5.12 -10.74
CA THR A 179 -40.16 -5.49 -9.94
C THR A 179 -40.29 -7.00 -9.71
N GLN A 180 -39.65 -7.82 -10.54
CA GLN A 180 -39.52 -9.26 -10.32
C GLN A 180 -38.80 -9.60 -9.00
N HIS A 181 -38.02 -8.68 -8.44
CA HIS A 181 -37.33 -8.84 -7.15
C HIS A 181 -38.24 -8.60 -5.94
N THR A 182 -39.47 -8.10 -6.14
CA THR A 182 -40.42 -7.78 -5.06
C THR A 182 -40.63 -8.93 -4.07
N PRO A 183 -40.85 -10.19 -4.49
CA PRO A 183 -41.06 -11.29 -3.55
C PRO A 183 -39.86 -11.50 -2.62
N LEU A 184 -38.65 -11.53 -3.18
CA LEU A 184 -37.43 -11.73 -2.40
C LEU A 184 -37.13 -10.54 -1.48
N PHE A 185 -37.28 -9.30 -1.97
CA PHE A 185 -37.12 -8.11 -1.14
C PHE A 185 -38.12 -8.08 0.01
N THR A 186 -39.37 -8.46 -0.22
CA THR A 186 -40.41 -8.54 0.82
C THR A 186 -40.06 -9.56 1.89
N ARG A 187 -39.55 -10.73 1.49
CA ARG A 187 -39.07 -11.77 2.43
C ARG A 187 -37.89 -11.28 3.26
N ALA A 188 -36.92 -10.60 2.64
CA ALA A 188 -35.78 -10.01 3.35
C ALA A 188 -36.23 -8.89 4.32
N PHE A 189 -37.19 -8.05 3.90
CA PHE A 189 -37.79 -7.02 4.75
C PHE A 189 -38.51 -7.63 5.95
N ASN A 190 -39.33 -8.65 5.75
CA ASN A 190 -40.04 -9.32 6.84
C ASN A 190 -39.09 -10.03 7.79
N TRP A 191 -38.03 -10.66 7.25
CA TRP A 191 -36.99 -11.26 8.06
C TRP A 191 -36.27 -10.22 8.90
N VAL A 192 -35.87 -9.06 8.36
CA VAL A 192 -35.15 -8.05 9.15
C VAL A 192 -36.05 -7.50 10.27
N VAL A 193 -37.35 -7.32 10.02
CA VAL A 193 -38.29 -6.82 11.05
C VAL A 193 -38.62 -7.90 12.09
N THR A 194 -38.98 -9.11 11.67
CA THR A 194 -39.61 -10.12 12.54
C THR A 194 -38.69 -11.29 12.93
N GLY A 195 -37.57 -11.46 12.23
CA GLY A 195 -36.70 -12.64 12.33
C GLY A 195 -37.18 -13.84 11.52
N LYS A 196 -38.30 -13.71 10.77
CA LYS A 196 -38.84 -14.76 9.90
C LYS A 196 -39.26 -14.17 8.55
N ALA A 197 -38.77 -14.76 7.46
CA ALA A 197 -39.08 -14.30 6.11
C ALA A 197 -40.58 -14.42 5.76
N ALA A 198 -41.25 -15.44 6.32
CA ALA A 198 -42.70 -15.63 6.24
C ALA A 198 -43.46 -15.12 7.49
N GLY A 199 -42.79 -14.41 8.40
CA GLY A 199 -43.39 -13.89 9.62
C GLY A 199 -44.34 -12.71 9.36
N PRO A 200 -45.46 -12.58 10.09
CA PRO A 200 -46.35 -11.44 9.93
C PRO A 200 -45.71 -10.17 10.48
N LEU A 201 -45.64 -9.12 9.66
CA LEU A 201 -45.33 -7.78 10.16
C LEU A 201 -46.36 -7.31 11.19
N PRO A 202 -45.94 -6.52 12.20
CA PRO A 202 -46.85 -5.82 13.10
C PRO A 202 -47.93 -5.06 12.34
N ALA A 203 -49.16 -5.01 12.88
CA ALA A 203 -50.27 -4.31 12.24
C ALA A 203 -49.98 -2.81 12.04
N ASN A 204 -49.30 -2.20 13.01
CA ASN A 204 -48.74 -0.87 12.95
C ASN A 204 -47.21 -0.99 13.07
N VAL A 205 -46.48 -0.57 12.03
CA VAL A 205 -45.02 -0.58 11.99
C VAL A 205 -44.52 0.84 12.19
N LYS A 206 -43.88 1.08 13.32
CA LYS A 206 -43.25 2.35 13.66
C LYS A 206 -41.85 2.42 13.08
N PHE A 207 -41.50 3.52 12.42
CA PHE A 207 -40.18 3.66 11.81
C PHE A 207 -39.60 5.06 11.95
N ALA A 208 -38.28 5.16 11.91
CA ALA A 208 -37.55 6.42 11.83
C ALA A 208 -36.56 6.37 10.67
N THR A 209 -36.22 7.54 10.10
CA THR A 209 -35.25 7.63 9.00
C THR A 209 -34.13 8.63 9.27
N ALA A 210 -32.95 8.37 8.72
CA ALA A 210 -31.84 9.32 8.68
C ALA A 210 -31.19 9.29 7.30
N GLY A 211 -31.10 10.45 6.63
CA GLY A 211 -30.57 10.53 5.27
C GLY A 211 -31.36 9.75 4.22
N TYR A 212 -32.60 9.37 4.53
CA TYR A 212 -33.51 8.60 3.67
C TYR A 212 -34.94 9.12 3.78
N THR A 213 -35.73 9.00 2.71
CA THR A 213 -37.09 9.53 2.66
C THR A 213 -38.11 8.61 3.36
N ALA A 214 -38.89 9.17 4.28
CA ALA A 214 -39.94 8.45 4.99
C ALA A 214 -41.07 7.98 4.06
N ALA A 215 -41.30 8.66 2.93
CA ALA A 215 -42.37 8.34 1.99
C ALA A 215 -42.23 6.93 1.39
N ASN A 216 -41.01 6.54 1.01
CA ASN A 216 -40.75 5.21 0.46
C ASN A 216 -40.95 4.10 1.50
N VAL A 217 -40.53 4.35 2.75
CA VAL A 217 -40.71 3.41 3.86
C VAL A 217 -42.19 3.21 4.17
N SER A 218 -42.96 4.30 4.28
CA SER A 218 -44.41 4.23 4.46
C SER A 218 -45.09 3.44 3.34
N LYS A 219 -44.72 3.69 2.09
CA LYS A 219 -45.30 2.99 0.94
C LYS A 219 -44.96 1.49 0.94
N MET A 220 -43.72 1.11 1.26
CA MET A 220 -43.32 -0.30 1.39
C MET A 220 -44.14 -1.05 2.46
N ILE A 221 -44.39 -0.42 3.60
CA ILE A 221 -45.19 -1.00 4.69
C ILE A 221 -46.67 -1.10 4.28
N THR A 222 -47.24 -0.05 3.69
CA THR A 222 -48.64 -0.03 3.23
C THR A 222 -48.90 -1.03 2.11
N ASN A 223 -47.96 -1.23 1.19
CA ASN A 223 -48.06 -2.23 0.11
C ASN A 223 -48.20 -3.67 0.66
N GLN A 224 -47.83 -3.91 1.91
CA GLN A 224 -48.00 -5.20 2.60
C GLN A 224 -49.26 -5.26 3.48
N GLY A 225 -50.17 -4.30 3.33
CA GLY A 225 -51.43 -4.24 4.08
C GLY A 225 -51.26 -3.86 5.56
N LYS A 226 -50.19 -3.13 5.90
CA LYS A 226 -49.89 -2.68 7.27
C LYS A 226 -49.97 -1.15 7.38
N THR A 227 -50.17 -0.64 8.60
CA THR A 227 -50.12 0.80 8.87
C THR A 227 -48.68 1.23 9.14
N ALA A 228 -48.23 2.28 8.46
CA ALA A 228 -46.91 2.86 8.67
C ALA A 228 -47.01 4.10 9.57
N GLN A 229 -46.18 4.15 10.63
CA GLN A 229 -46.10 5.30 11.53
C GLN A 229 -44.67 5.84 11.58
N ALA A 230 -44.43 6.98 10.93
CA ALA A 230 -43.16 7.68 11.03
C ALA A 230 -42.99 8.31 12.42
N ILE A 231 -41.82 8.14 13.02
CA ILE A 231 -41.39 8.76 14.28
C ILE A 231 -40.30 9.79 13.95
N THR A 232 -40.43 11.00 14.49
CA THR A 232 -39.37 12.00 14.45
C THR A 232 -38.25 11.57 15.38
N CYS A 233 -37.09 11.21 14.81
CA CYS A 233 -35.95 10.78 15.59
C CYS A 233 -34.64 11.07 14.86
N ASP A 234 -33.69 11.76 15.53
CA ASP A 234 -32.34 11.93 14.98
C ASP A 234 -31.49 10.71 15.33
N LEU A 235 -31.47 9.75 14.41
CA LEU A 235 -30.73 8.49 14.56
C LEU A 235 -29.20 8.65 14.55
N THR A 236 -28.68 9.87 14.39
CA THR A 236 -27.24 10.13 14.34
C THR A 236 -26.68 10.70 15.65
N LEU A 237 -27.55 11.11 16.60
CA LEU A 237 -27.13 11.68 17.88
C LEU A 237 -27.04 10.61 18.97
N SER A 238 -25.87 10.40 19.57
CA SER A 238 -25.69 9.36 20.60
C SER A 238 -26.60 9.49 21.84
N SER A 239 -27.10 10.69 22.13
CA SER A 239 -28.01 11.00 23.24
C SER A 239 -29.49 10.70 22.97
N ASN A 240 -29.87 10.37 21.73
CA ASN A 240 -31.27 10.18 21.38
C ASN A 240 -31.86 8.89 21.98
N THR A 241 -33.12 8.94 22.42
CA THR A 241 -33.86 7.80 22.99
C THR A 241 -35.12 7.43 22.20
N CYS A 242 -35.56 8.29 21.27
CA CYS A 242 -36.76 8.08 20.44
C CYS A 242 -36.72 6.81 19.60
N TRP A 243 -35.53 6.29 19.27
CA TRP A 243 -35.36 5.03 18.54
C TRP A 243 -35.95 3.82 19.28
N GLN A 244 -36.10 3.91 20.61
CA GLN A 244 -36.67 2.83 21.44
C GLN A 244 -38.12 2.52 21.06
N ASP A 245 -38.87 3.51 20.59
CA ASP A 245 -40.27 3.36 20.16
C ASP A 245 -40.42 2.92 18.71
N ALA A 246 -39.34 2.89 17.92
CA ALA A 246 -39.36 2.47 16.53
C ALA A 246 -39.15 0.95 16.39
N ASP A 247 -39.81 0.33 15.41
CA ASP A 247 -39.57 -1.05 14.99
C ASP A 247 -38.43 -1.13 13.96
N VAL A 248 -38.40 -0.16 13.03
CA VAL A 248 -37.48 -0.11 11.89
C VAL A 248 -36.74 1.22 11.81
N LEU A 249 -35.43 1.17 11.62
CA LEU A 249 -34.55 2.32 11.45
C LEU A 249 -33.96 2.30 10.04
N VAL A 250 -34.27 3.29 9.21
CA VAL A 250 -33.87 3.30 7.79
C VAL A 250 -32.89 4.43 7.51
N PHE A 251 -31.74 4.07 6.95
CA PHE A 251 -30.64 4.96 6.63
C PHE A 251 -30.41 5.05 5.12
N GLY A 252 -29.94 6.20 4.66
CA GLY A 252 -29.56 6.45 3.27
C GLY A 252 -28.22 7.17 3.13
N SER A 253 -27.79 7.46 1.91
CA SER A 253 -26.50 8.13 1.66
C SER A 253 -26.42 9.54 2.24
N GLY A 254 -27.56 10.22 2.47
CA GLY A 254 -27.62 11.54 3.11
C GLY A 254 -27.45 11.51 4.64
N THR A 255 -27.06 10.37 5.23
CA THR A 255 -26.88 10.25 6.69
C THR A 255 -25.71 11.13 7.13
N ARG A 256 -25.92 11.93 8.18
CA ARG A 256 -24.88 12.81 8.75
C ARG A 256 -23.68 11.97 9.21
N ASP A 257 -22.48 12.45 8.88
CA ASP A 257 -21.26 11.83 9.36
C ASP A 257 -21.01 12.17 10.84
N ASP A 258 -20.85 11.15 11.69
CA ASP A 258 -20.60 11.33 13.12
C ASP A 258 -19.67 10.20 13.63
N PRO A 259 -18.57 10.49 14.35
CA PRO A 259 -17.63 9.46 14.81
C PRO A 259 -18.28 8.33 15.64
N ALA A 260 -19.35 8.61 16.38
CA ALA A 260 -20.03 7.62 17.23
C ALA A 260 -21.09 6.78 16.50
N LEU A 261 -21.33 7.05 15.20
CA LEU A 261 -22.46 6.47 14.47
C LEU A 261 -22.37 4.94 14.34
N SER A 262 -21.18 4.38 14.13
CA SER A 262 -21.00 2.92 14.03
C SER A 262 -21.43 2.22 15.33
N ASP A 263 -21.00 2.74 16.48
CA ASP A 263 -21.34 2.21 17.79
C ASP A 263 -22.84 2.40 18.11
N LEU A 264 -23.40 3.53 17.68
CA LEU A 264 -24.81 3.82 17.85
C LEU A 264 -25.71 2.87 17.04
N VAL A 265 -25.36 2.59 15.79
CA VAL A 265 -26.06 1.59 14.96
C VAL A 265 -25.95 0.20 15.58
N ARG A 266 -24.77 -0.16 16.09
CA ARG A 266 -24.57 -1.43 16.79
C ARG A 266 -25.42 -1.54 18.06
N LYS A 267 -25.53 -0.45 18.83
CA LYS A 267 -26.43 -0.36 20.00
C LYS A 267 -27.89 -0.58 19.61
N TYR A 268 -28.34 -0.05 18.47
CA TYR A 268 -29.69 -0.29 17.99
C TYR A 268 -29.93 -1.77 17.70
N MET A 269 -29.00 -2.41 17.00
CA MET A 269 -29.09 -3.85 16.71
C MET A 269 -29.06 -4.69 17.98
N GLU A 270 -28.15 -4.39 18.91
CA GLU A 270 -28.07 -5.10 20.20
C GLU A 270 -29.42 -5.11 20.94
N ASN A 271 -30.12 -3.97 20.90
CA ASN A 271 -31.43 -3.77 21.51
C ASN A 271 -32.61 -4.24 20.64
N GLY A 272 -32.37 -5.07 19.62
CA GLY A 272 -33.43 -5.75 18.89
C GLY A 272 -34.02 -4.99 17.71
N LYS A 273 -33.46 -3.84 17.32
CA LYS A 273 -34.02 -3.03 16.23
C LYS A 273 -33.67 -3.60 14.86
N ALA A 274 -34.59 -3.41 13.90
CA ALA A 274 -34.34 -3.66 12.49
C ALA A 274 -33.65 -2.43 11.88
N VAL A 275 -32.46 -2.62 11.30
CA VAL A 275 -31.68 -1.54 10.67
C VAL A 275 -31.61 -1.80 9.16
N ILE A 276 -31.97 -0.80 8.35
CA ILE A 276 -31.96 -0.91 6.90
C ILE A 276 -31.11 0.21 6.30
N TYR A 277 -30.24 -0.11 5.35
CA TYR A 277 -29.46 0.86 4.59
C TYR A 277 -29.70 0.72 3.08
N MET A 278 -29.93 1.84 2.40
CA MET A 278 -30.13 1.88 0.94
C MET A 278 -29.18 2.90 0.32
N HIS A 279 -28.29 2.45 -0.54
CA HIS A 279 -27.32 3.31 -1.22
C HIS A 279 -27.82 3.67 -2.64
N PRO A 280 -27.97 4.94 -3.03
CA PRO A 280 -28.72 5.26 -4.26
C PRO A 280 -27.88 5.34 -5.55
N ASN A 281 -26.55 5.40 -5.49
CA ASN A 281 -25.69 5.67 -6.65
C ASN A 281 -24.25 5.19 -6.43
N TRP A 282 -23.30 5.64 -7.25
CA TRP A 282 -21.87 5.30 -7.15
C TRP A 282 -21.05 6.26 -6.27
N ILE A 283 -21.69 7.29 -5.71
CA ILE A 283 -21.03 8.36 -4.97
C ILE A 283 -20.81 7.93 -3.52
N ASP A 284 -19.64 8.27 -2.98
CA ASP A 284 -19.31 7.96 -1.61
C ASP A 284 -20.26 8.61 -0.58
N ALA A 285 -20.44 7.96 0.57
CA ALA A 285 -21.28 8.43 1.67
C ALA A 285 -20.62 8.17 3.03
N ALA A 286 -19.95 9.18 3.60
CA ALA A 286 -19.21 9.06 4.86
C ALA A 286 -20.08 8.52 6.02
N GLY A 287 -21.26 9.11 6.25
CA GLY A 287 -22.20 8.60 7.24
C GLY A 287 -22.72 7.20 6.90
N GLY A 288 -22.93 6.90 5.62
CA GLY A 288 -23.32 5.57 5.14
C GLY A 288 -22.27 4.49 5.43
N ARG A 289 -20.97 4.80 5.28
CA ARG A 289 -19.87 3.90 5.66
C ARG A 289 -19.92 3.55 7.13
N LYS A 290 -20.22 4.52 8.01
CA LYS A 290 -20.34 4.28 9.46
C LYS A 290 -21.56 3.45 9.84
N VAL A 291 -22.71 3.68 9.18
CA VAL A 291 -23.89 2.81 9.34
C VAL A 291 -23.55 1.36 8.96
N LEU A 292 -22.96 1.17 7.78
CA LEU A 292 -22.55 -0.16 7.30
C LEU A 292 -21.51 -0.80 8.23
N ALA A 293 -20.53 -0.04 8.72
CA ALA A 293 -19.56 -0.55 9.69
C ALA A 293 -20.21 -1.01 11.00
N GLY A 294 -21.22 -0.29 11.50
CA GLY A 294 -22.03 -0.70 12.65
C GLY A 294 -22.75 -2.04 12.42
N MET A 295 -23.16 -2.31 11.17
CA MET A 295 -23.76 -3.57 10.71
C MET A 295 -22.74 -4.64 10.30
N GLY A 296 -21.43 -4.41 10.46
CA GLY A 296 -20.40 -5.36 10.03
C GLY A 296 -20.19 -5.44 8.51
N MET A 297 -20.58 -4.40 7.77
CA MET A 297 -20.48 -4.29 6.31
C MET A 297 -19.53 -3.16 5.91
N LYS A 298 -19.14 -3.13 4.63
CA LYS A 298 -18.30 -2.09 4.02
C LYS A 298 -18.93 -1.62 2.70
N LEU A 299 -19.00 -0.30 2.51
CA LEU A 299 -19.36 0.28 1.21
C LEU A 299 -18.19 0.14 0.23
N GLY A 300 -18.48 -0.07 -1.06
CA GLY A 300 -17.50 0.04 -2.14
C GLY A 300 -16.70 1.35 -2.05
N ASP A 301 -15.42 1.29 -2.42
CA ASP A 301 -14.58 2.49 -2.45
C ASP A 301 -14.89 3.31 -3.72
N TYR A 302 -14.52 4.59 -3.76
CA TYR A 302 -14.71 5.41 -4.96
C TYR A 302 -13.98 4.75 -6.17
N PRO A 303 -14.62 4.63 -7.35
CA PRO A 303 -15.85 5.31 -7.81
C PRO A 303 -17.12 4.44 -7.74
N GLY A 304 -17.23 3.52 -6.78
CA GLY A 304 -18.31 2.53 -6.74
C GLY A 304 -18.38 1.71 -8.03
N ASN A 305 -19.59 1.39 -8.49
CA ASN A 305 -19.79 0.59 -9.69
C ASN A 305 -19.75 1.39 -11.00
N TYR A 306 -19.28 2.65 -11.00
CA TYR A 306 -19.32 3.51 -12.19
C TYR A 306 -18.64 2.88 -13.43
N PHE A 307 -17.52 2.18 -13.21
CA PHE A 307 -16.75 1.48 -14.25
C PHE A 307 -16.95 -0.05 -14.25
N ALA A 308 -17.86 -0.57 -13.43
CA ALA A 308 -18.06 -2.01 -13.31
C ALA A 308 -18.58 -2.60 -14.63
N ALA A 309 -18.08 -3.78 -15.00
CA ALA A 309 -18.66 -4.56 -16.08
C ALA A 309 -20.07 -5.05 -15.70
N ALA A 310 -20.88 -5.45 -16.68
CA ALA A 310 -22.23 -5.95 -16.44
C ALA A 310 -22.29 -7.10 -15.40
N ALA A 311 -21.30 -7.98 -15.40
CA ALA A 311 -21.18 -9.08 -14.44
C ALA A 311 -20.92 -8.63 -13.00
N GLY A 312 -20.46 -7.39 -12.77
CA GLY A 312 -20.21 -6.82 -11.45
C GLY A 312 -21.40 -6.08 -10.84
N VAL A 313 -22.44 -5.84 -11.63
CA VAL A 313 -23.65 -5.11 -11.19
C VAL A 313 -24.94 -5.91 -11.36
N SER A 314 -24.86 -7.15 -11.86
CA SER A 314 -26.06 -7.94 -12.14
C SER A 314 -25.93 -9.40 -11.76
N ILE A 315 -27.09 -10.02 -11.55
CA ILE A 315 -27.29 -11.46 -11.39
C ILE A 315 -28.03 -11.96 -12.62
N GLY A 316 -27.41 -12.84 -13.39
CA GLY A 316 -27.97 -13.45 -14.58
C GLY A 316 -29.08 -14.46 -14.30
N SER A 317 -29.84 -14.80 -15.34
CA SER A 317 -31.00 -15.71 -15.27
C SER A 317 -30.66 -17.18 -14.98
N THR A 318 -29.38 -17.55 -15.06
CA THR A 318 -28.90 -18.90 -14.76
C THR A 318 -28.62 -19.10 -13.27
N ARG A 319 -28.64 -18.04 -12.44
CA ARG A 319 -28.37 -18.14 -11.01
C ARG A 319 -29.44 -19.00 -10.33
N THR A 320 -29.01 -19.97 -9.53
CA THR A 320 -29.91 -20.78 -8.70
C THR A 320 -29.87 -20.35 -7.23
N VAL A 321 -30.89 -20.74 -6.46
CA VAL A 321 -30.89 -20.56 -4.99
C VAL A 321 -29.72 -21.32 -4.36
N ALA A 322 -29.38 -22.51 -4.87
CA ALA A 322 -28.24 -23.29 -4.39
C ALA A 322 -26.91 -22.53 -4.58
N ASP A 323 -26.74 -21.83 -5.71
CA ASP A 323 -25.57 -20.97 -5.94
C ASP A 323 -25.51 -19.80 -4.96
N ILE A 324 -26.65 -19.17 -4.65
CA ILE A 324 -26.70 -18.08 -3.67
C ILE A 324 -26.34 -18.60 -2.28
N VAL A 325 -26.93 -19.71 -1.84
CA VAL A 325 -26.62 -20.33 -0.54
C VAL A 325 -25.12 -20.64 -0.47
N LYS A 326 -24.54 -21.23 -1.53
CA LYS A 326 -23.11 -21.51 -1.61
C LYS A 326 -22.25 -20.25 -1.53
N ARG A 327 -22.64 -19.17 -2.21
CA ARG A 327 -21.91 -17.87 -2.19
C ARG A 327 -22.07 -17.11 -0.87
N SER A 328 -23.15 -17.39 -0.13
CA SER A 328 -23.43 -16.76 1.18
C SER A 328 -22.74 -17.50 2.33
N ASP A 329 -22.33 -18.75 2.15
CA ASP A 329 -21.64 -19.52 3.18
C ASP A 329 -20.20 -19.02 3.38
N GLN A 330 -19.97 -18.36 4.52
CA GLN A 330 -18.67 -17.79 4.88
C GLN A 330 -17.88 -18.65 5.87
N MET A 331 -18.51 -19.68 6.46
CA MET A 331 -18.00 -20.34 7.66
C MET A 331 -17.65 -21.81 7.44
N SER A 332 -18.28 -22.51 6.49
CA SER A 332 -17.99 -23.94 6.27
C SER A 332 -16.51 -24.22 5.99
N ALA A 333 -15.88 -23.42 5.13
CA ALA A 333 -14.46 -23.57 4.81
C ALA A 333 -13.57 -23.33 6.04
N LEU A 334 -13.92 -22.35 6.89
CA LEU A 334 -13.19 -22.09 8.13
C LEU A 334 -13.34 -23.27 9.09
N VAL A 335 -14.56 -23.77 9.33
CA VAL A 335 -14.82 -24.94 10.18
C VAL A 335 -14.02 -26.15 9.70
N GLN A 336 -14.01 -26.44 8.39
CA GLN A 336 -13.22 -27.52 7.82
C GLN A 336 -11.72 -27.34 8.09
N THR A 337 -11.22 -26.11 7.93
CA THR A 337 -9.82 -25.77 8.19
C THR A 337 -9.45 -25.95 9.66
N LEU A 338 -10.29 -25.49 10.59
CA LEU A 338 -10.06 -25.66 12.03
C LEU A 338 -10.07 -27.14 12.43
N ASN A 339 -10.97 -27.95 11.86
CA ASN A 339 -11.00 -29.39 12.07
C ASN A 339 -9.72 -30.09 11.55
N LEU A 340 -9.17 -29.65 10.41
CA LEU A 340 -7.91 -30.18 9.90
C LEU A 340 -6.71 -29.75 10.77
N MET A 341 -6.71 -28.52 11.29
CA MET A 341 -5.69 -28.03 12.21
C MET A 341 -5.65 -28.80 13.53
N ALA A 342 -6.81 -29.33 13.97
CA ALA A 342 -6.95 -30.14 15.18
C ALA A 342 -6.41 -31.58 15.03
N GLN A 343 -6.13 -32.02 13.80
CA GLN A 343 -5.53 -33.32 13.55
C GLN A 343 -4.01 -33.24 13.69
N ASP A 344 -3.40 -34.25 14.32
CA ASP A 344 -1.94 -34.33 14.43
C ASP A 344 -1.28 -34.45 13.04
N LYS A 345 -1.86 -35.31 12.18
CA LYS A 345 -1.35 -35.65 10.84
C LYS A 345 -2.46 -35.61 9.78
N PRO A 346 -2.97 -34.42 9.41
CA PRO A 346 -3.97 -34.32 8.37
C PRO A 346 -3.40 -34.75 7.01
N GLN A 347 -4.18 -35.49 6.23
CA GLN A 347 -3.83 -35.87 4.86
C GLN A 347 -4.07 -34.68 3.92
N LEU A 348 -3.02 -33.92 3.62
CA LEU A 348 -3.08 -32.71 2.80
C LEU A 348 -1.92 -32.68 1.82
N ALA A 349 -2.19 -32.29 0.57
CA ALA A 349 -1.19 -32.06 -0.46
C ALA A 349 -1.17 -30.58 -0.84
N LEU A 350 -0.59 -29.74 0.03
CA LEU A 350 -0.67 -28.28 -0.09
C LEU A 350 0.03 -27.71 -1.33
N SER A 351 0.96 -28.45 -1.94
CA SER A 351 1.55 -28.11 -3.25
C SER A 351 0.60 -28.36 -4.44
N GLN A 352 -0.46 -29.16 -4.25
CA GLN A 352 -1.46 -29.45 -5.28
C GLN A 352 -2.73 -28.62 -5.07
N ASP A 353 -3.22 -28.54 -3.83
CA ASP A 353 -4.39 -27.75 -3.45
C ASP A 353 -4.14 -27.01 -2.13
N SER A 354 -4.05 -25.69 -2.23
CA SER A 354 -3.89 -24.80 -1.08
C SER A 354 -5.20 -24.10 -0.67
N SER A 355 -6.35 -24.49 -1.22
CA SER A 355 -7.64 -23.84 -0.98
C SER A 355 -8.06 -23.85 0.49
N VAL A 356 -7.62 -24.84 1.26
CA VAL A 356 -7.79 -24.91 2.73
C VAL A 356 -7.19 -23.71 3.46
N THR A 357 -6.25 -22.99 2.85
CA THR A 357 -5.63 -21.79 3.45
C THR A 357 -6.40 -20.49 3.16
N ASN A 358 -7.41 -20.53 2.29
CA ASN A 358 -8.24 -19.37 1.94
C ASN A 358 -8.94 -18.76 3.17
N PRO A 359 -9.67 -19.52 4.01
CA PRO A 359 -10.34 -18.93 5.18
C PRO A 359 -9.36 -18.29 6.17
N ILE A 360 -8.15 -18.83 6.33
CA ILE A 360 -7.10 -18.20 7.14
C ILE A 360 -6.75 -16.80 6.61
N THR A 361 -6.59 -16.68 5.28
CA THR A 361 -6.29 -15.40 4.61
C THR A 361 -7.44 -14.41 4.76
N GLN A 362 -8.68 -14.88 4.67
CA GLN A 362 -9.82 -14.00 4.82
C GLN A 362 -9.91 -13.42 6.24
N ILE A 363 -9.72 -14.24 7.29
CA ILE A 363 -9.67 -13.75 8.68
C ILE A 363 -8.54 -12.73 8.88
N HIS A 364 -7.36 -12.95 8.29
CA HIS A 364 -6.28 -11.97 8.33
C HIS A 364 -6.69 -10.62 7.72
N ASN A 365 -7.34 -10.63 6.54
CA ASN A 365 -7.78 -9.40 5.88
C ASN A 365 -8.86 -8.67 6.72
N GLU A 366 -9.76 -9.41 7.37
CA GLU A 366 -10.76 -8.85 8.29
C GLU A 366 -10.10 -8.22 9.52
N LEU A 367 -9.13 -8.89 10.14
CA LEU A 367 -8.33 -8.34 11.24
C LEU A 367 -7.59 -7.06 10.83
N ALA A 368 -7.08 -7.01 9.59
CA ALA A 368 -6.41 -5.83 9.04
C ALA A 368 -7.39 -4.65 8.89
N VAL A 369 -8.59 -4.90 8.39
CA VAL A 369 -9.64 -3.87 8.24
C VAL A 369 -10.12 -3.39 9.62
N MET A 370 -10.44 -4.30 10.53
CA MET A 370 -10.91 -3.96 11.88
C MET A 370 -9.90 -3.09 12.62
N GLN A 371 -8.65 -3.56 12.73
CA GLN A 371 -7.61 -2.83 13.45
C GLN A 371 -7.16 -1.56 12.72
N GLY A 372 -7.16 -1.57 11.38
CA GLY A 372 -6.89 -0.39 10.56
C GLY A 372 -7.93 0.73 10.71
N ASN A 373 -9.15 0.37 11.10
CA ASN A 373 -10.21 1.32 11.47
C ASN A 373 -10.17 1.71 12.96
N GLY A 374 -9.16 1.27 13.71
CA GLY A 374 -8.99 1.57 15.13
C GLY A 374 -9.74 0.62 16.07
N LEU A 375 -10.35 -0.46 15.57
CA LEU A 375 -11.08 -1.40 16.42
C LEU A 375 -10.12 -2.21 17.28
N ASN A 376 -10.32 -2.19 18.60
CA ASN A 376 -9.70 -3.13 19.53
C ASN A 376 -10.56 -4.39 19.64
N ILE A 377 -10.11 -5.49 19.04
CA ILE A 377 -10.86 -6.74 19.04
C ILE A 377 -11.09 -7.23 20.48
N PHE A 378 -10.14 -7.08 21.41
CA PHE A 378 -10.33 -7.56 22.79
C PHE A 378 -11.31 -6.71 23.61
N ALA A 379 -11.70 -5.53 23.10
CA ALA A 379 -12.73 -4.68 23.68
C ALA A 379 -14.08 -4.76 22.94
N ASP A 380 -14.15 -5.36 21.74
CA ASP A 380 -15.38 -5.41 20.94
C ASP A 380 -16.11 -6.76 21.07
N PRO A 381 -17.33 -6.81 21.63
CA PRO A 381 -18.07 -8.05 21.87
C PRO A 381 -18.42 -8.85 20.59
N THR A 382 -18.35 -8.24 19.42
CA THR A 382 -18.62 -8.90 18.13
C THR A 382 -17.44 -9.72 17.61
N THR A 383 -16.30 -9.69 18.29
CA THR A 383 -15.04 -10.26 17.78
C THR A 383 -14.56 -11.49 18.55
N ASP A 384 -15.44 -12.13 19.31
CA ASP A 384 -15.20 -13.34 20.10
C ASP A 384 -14.45 -14.46 19.33
N LEU A 385 -14.87 -14.79 18.10
CA LEU A 385 -14.19 -15.76 17.25
C LEU A 385 -12.76 -15.31 16.93
N TYR A 386 -12.56 -14.05 16.57
CA TYR A 386 -11.24 -13.51 16.26
C TYR A 386 -10.30 -13.54 17.46
N ARG A 387 -10.80 -13.26 18.67
CA ARG A 387 -10.02 -13.34 19.90
C ARG A 387 -9.56 -14.77 20.19
N LEU A 388 -10.45 -15.75 20.03
CA LEU A 388 -10.10 -17.17 20.17
C LEU A 388 -9.00 -17.57 19.19
N LEU A 389 -9.12 -17.19 17.92
CA LEU A 389 -8.15 -17.49 16.87
C LEU A 389 -6.80 -16.80 17.10
N VAL A 390 -6.80 -15.53 17.52
CA VAL A 390 -5.58 -14.77 17.83
C VAL A 390 -4.87 -15.32 19.07
N LEU A 391 -5.60 -15.67 20.13
CA LEU A 391 -4.98 -16.24 21.34
C LEU A 391 -4.51 -17.68 21.12
N TRP A 392 -5.21 -18.47 20.30
CA TRP A 392 -4.70 -19.75 19.81
C TRP A 392 -3.38 -19.56 19.07
N ALA A 393 -3.30 -18.58 18.17
CA ALA A 393 -2.10 -18.27 17.41
C ALA A 393 -0.95 -17.86 18.34
N ASP A 394 -1.23 -17.05 19.36
CA ASP A 394 -0.25 -16.69 20.38
C ASP A 394 0.26 -17.91 21.16
N LEU A 395 -0.61 -18.85 21.53
CA LEU A 395 -0.15 -20.08 22.19
C LEU A 395 0.69 -20.99 21.27
N TYR A 396 0.40 -21.00 19.96
CA TYR A 396 1.13 -21.83 19.00
C TYR A 396 2.48 -21.22 18.59
N ARG A 397 2.57 -19.89 18.49
CA ARG A 397 3.73 -19.18 17.94
C ARG A 397 5.10 -19.57 18.53
N PRO A 398 5.25 -19.80 19.85
CA PRO A 398 6.53 -20.19 20.44
C PRO A 398 7.19 -21.42 19.83
N GLU A 399 6.41 -22.33 19.24
CA GLU A 399 6.87 -23.60 18.65
C GLU A 399 7.32 -23.46 17.19
N ILE A 400 7.05 -22.31 16.54
CA ILE A 400 7.38 -22.11 15.14
C ILE A 400 8.90 -22.06 14.94
N GLN A 401 9.39 -22.86 14.00
CA GLN A 401 10.77 -22.83 13.52
C GLN A 401 10.78 -22.61 12.01
N TYR A 402 10.92 -21.36 11.60
CA TYR A 402 11.01 -21.00 10.19
C TYR A 402 12.21 -21.69 9.50
N GLY A 403 12.04 -22.04 8.23
CA GLY A 403 12.99 -22.80 7.41
C GLY A 403 12.94 -24.32 7.62
N LYS A 404 12.24 -24.82 8.66
CA LYS A 404 12.18 -26.27 8.96
C LYS A 404 10.83 -26.92 8.67
N ILE A 405 9.80 -26.12 8.36
CA ILE A 405 8.43 -26.60 8.12
C ILE A 405 8.23 -26.75 6.62
N ASN A 406 7.87 -27.95 6.16
CA ASN A 406 7.72 -28.28 4.75
C ASN A 406 6.25 -28.60 4.43
N ARG A 407 5.72 -28.02 3.36
CA ARG A 407 4.30 -28.14 2.98
C ARG A 407 3.89 -29.52 2.45
N ASP A 408 4.85 -30.35 2.04
CA ASP A 408 4.62 -31.70 1.53
C ASP A 408 4.86 -32.77 2.60
N THR A 409 5.89 -32.61 3.45
CA THR A 409 6.24 -33.61 4.46
C THR A 409 5.66 -33.32 5.85
N ALA A 410 5.26 -32.08 6.13
CA ALA A 410 4.67 -31.64 7.39
C ALA A 410 3.47 -30.68 7.17
N PRO A 411 2.46 -31.06 6.38
CA PRO A 411 1.39 -30.15 5.98
C PRO A 411 0.52 -29.65 7.14
N GLY A 412 0.39 -30.42 8.24
CA GLY A 412 -0.33 -29.99 9.44
C GLY A 412 0.37 -28.83 10.16
N ASP A 413 1.69 -28.94 10.37
CA ASP A 413 2.50 -27.87 10.97
C ASP A 413 2.58 -26.66 10.07
N PHE A 414 2.62 -26.88 8.75
CA PHE A 414 2.53 -25.81 7.77
C PHE A 414 1.22 -25.04 7.91
N LEU A 415 0.07 -25.74 7.94
CA LEU A 415 -1.24 -25.11 8.05
C LEU A 415 -1.39 -24.33 9.37
N ARG A 416 -0.95 -24.90 10.49
CA ARG A 416 -0.97 -24.22 11.80
C ARG A 416 -0.05 -23.00 11.85
N THR A 417 1.14 -23.08 11.26
CA THR A 417 2.07 -21.94 11.15
C THR A 417 1.48 -20.84 10.26
N TYR A 418 0.88 -21.23 9.13
CA TYR A 418 0.20 -20.31 8.22
C TYR A 418 -0.95 -19.57 8.90
N ALA A 419 -1.72 -20.26 9.76
CA ALA A 419 -2.74 -19.67 10.61
C ALA A 419 -2.16 -18.72 11.66
N ALA A 420 -1.14 -19.13 12.40
CA ALA A 420 -0.52 -18.32 13.46
C ALA A 420 0.16 -17.04 12.95
N ASP A 421 0.71 -17.08 11.74
CA ASP A 421 1.25 -15.90 11.05
C ASP A 421 0.17 -14.96 10.49
N SER A 422 -1.07 -15.44 10.38
CA SER A 422 -2.19 -14.71 9.77
C SER A 422 -3.11 -14.08 10.81
N TRP A 423 -3.33 -14.73 11.95
CA TRP A 423 -4.23 -14.28 13.00
C TRP A 423 -3.50 -13.44 14.04
N LEU A 424 -3.34 -12.15 13.72
CA LEU A 424 -2.53 -11.20 14.48
C LEU A 424 -3.37 -10.02 15.00
N ALA A 425 -3.08 -9.58 16.23
CA ALA A 425 -3.60 -8.35 16.80
C ALA A 425 -2.47 -7.51 17.40
N PHE A 426 -2.41 -6.24 17.01
CA PHE A 426 -1.31 -5.33 17.30
C PHE A 426 -1.67 -4.26 18.32
N ASN A 427 -2.93 -3.81 18.43
CA ASN A 427 -3.36 -2.76 19.36
C ASN A 427 -3.60 -3.26 20.79
N ARG A 428 -2.59 -3.94 21.36
CA ARG A 428 -2.57 -4.53 22.70
C ARG A 428 -1.18 -4.47 23.31
N THR A 429 -1.04 -4.91 24.56
CA THR A 429 0.21 -4.77 25.34
C THR A 429 1.05 -6.04 25.44
N ASP A 430 0.58 -7.16 24.90
CA ASP A 430 1.22 -8.47 25.08
C ASP A 430 0.98 -9.34 23.86
N THR A 431 1.94 -10.16 23.45
CA THR A 431 1.80 -11.23 22.45
C THR A 431 2.98 -12.19 22.65
N THR A 432 2.96 -13.34 22.01
CA THR A 432 4.09 -14.27 22.02
C THR A 432 4.93 -14.11 20.75
N VAL A 433 6.10 -14.75 20.75
CA VAL A 433 7.06 -14.70 19.65
C VAL A 433 7.49 -16.12 19.30
N ALA A 434 7.92 -16.34 18.06
CA ALA A 434 8.62 -17.58 17.71
C ALA A 434 9.97 -17.60 18.43
N THR A 435 10.18 -18.59 19.30
CA THR A 435 11.38 -18.64 20.16
C THR A 435 12.68 -18.84 19.35
N ALA A 436 12.57 -19.40 18.14
CA ALA A 436 13.68 -19.58 17.22
C ALA A 436 14.01 -18.34 16.36
N GLY A 437 13.29 -17.22 16.52
CA GLY A 437 13.38 -16.04 15.66
C GLY A 437 12.44 -16.09 14.45
N GLN A 438 12.47 -15.06 13.60
CA GLN A 438 11.54 -14.89 12.48
C GLN A 438 12.16 -15.25 11.12
N GLY A 439 13.02 -16.27 11.09
CA GLY A 439 13.72 -16.67 9.87
C GLY A 439 14.66 -15.57 9.37
N ASP A 440 14.59 -15.24 8.09
CA ASP A 440 15.39 -14.17 7.48
C ASP A 440 14.82 -12.74 7.66
N PHE A 441 13.68 -12.61 8.36
CA PHE A 441 13.07 -11.30 8.64
C PHE A 441 13.65 -10.62 9.89
N MET A 442 13.88 -11.37 10.97
CA MET A 442 14.37 -10.84 12.24
C MET A 442 15.16 -11.92 13.00
N PRO A 443 16.38 -11.63 13.48
CA PRO A 443 17.18 -12.58 14.24
C PRO A 443 16.61 -12.79 15.64
N VAL A 444 16.85 -13.96 16.22
CA VAL A 444 16.46 -14.28 17.61
C VAL A 444 17.03 -13.30 18.64
N ALA A 445 18.22 -12.75 18.37
CA ALA A 445 18.87 -11.75 19.23
C ALA A 445 18.03 -10.47 19.40
N ALA A 446 17.14 -10.14 18.45
CA ALA A 446 16.28 -8.96 18.57
C ALA A 446 15.38 -9.04 19.80
N GLN A 447 14.96 -10.24 20.19
CA GLN A 447 14.03 -10.46 21.30
C GLN A 447 14.62 -10.02 22.65
N SER A 448 15.96 -10.04 22.79
CA SER A 448 16.64 -9.62 24.03
C SER A 448 16.96 -8.12 24.08
N LEU A 449 16.72 -7.36 23.00
CA LEU A 449 17.03 -5.94 22.97
C LEU A 449 16.34 -5.17 24.09
N PRO A 450 17.07 -4.31 24.83
CA PRO A 450 16.47 -3.48 25.85
C PRO A 450 15.51 -2.47 25.20
N VAL A 451 14.43 -2.16 25.90
CA VAL A 451 13.45 -1.16 25.50
C VAL A 451 13.41 -0.02 26.51
N SER A 452 13.09 1.19 26.08
CA SER A 452 13.03 2.35 26.96
C SER A 452 11.91 2.22 28.00
N SER A 453 12.25 2.44 29.27
CA SER A 453 11.28 2.48 30.38
C SER A 453 10.61 3.85 30.52
N SER A 454 11.35 4.92 30.22
CA SER A 454 10.86 6.29 30.16
C SER A 454 10.40 6.68 28.76
N ALA A 455 9.43 7.59 28.68
CA ALA A 455 8.99 8.13 27.40
C ALA A 455 10.00 9.13 26.83
N GLU A 456 10.29 8.96 25.54
CA GLU A 456 11.13 9.83 24.72
C GLU A 456 10.24 10.71 23.83
N SER A 457 10.59 11.99 23.68
CA SER A 457 9.96 12.87 22.69
C SER A 457 10.70 12.76 21.36
N ILE A 458 10.00 12.35 20.30
CA ILE A 458 10.54 12.09 18.97
C ILE A 458 9.86 13.02 17.98
N GLU A 459 10.65 13.91 17.38
CA GLU A 459 10.23 14.73 16.26
C GLU A 459 10.46 13.98 14.93
N VAL A 460 9.38 13.78 14.17
CA VAL A 460 9.35 13.07 12.90
C VAL A 460 9.09 14.08 11.77
N THR A 461 10.10 14.35 10.95
CA THR A 461 9.98 15.26 9.80
C THR A 461 8.98 14.75 8.76
N ILE A 462 8.15 15.68 8.25
CA ILE A 462 7.06 15.43 7.29
C ILE A 462 7.35 16.14 5.96
N PRO A 463 7.83 15.43 4.93
CA PRO A 463 8.23 16.03 3.66
C PRO A 463 7.06 16.43 2.74
N GLN A 464 5.99 15.64 2.70
CA GLN A 464 4.79 15.89 1.88
C GLN A 464 3.50 15.81 2.71
N GLY A 465 2.34 16.17 2.15
CA GLY A 465 1.08 16.26 2.91
C GLY A 465 0.45 14.91 3.31
N SER A 466 0.76 13.84 2.57
CA SER A 466 0.36 12.47 2.90
C SER A 466 1.48 11.51 2.52
N GLY A 467 1.70 10.47 3.32
CA GLY A 467 2.79 9.54 3.08
C GLY A 467 3.01 8.58 4.23
N ILE A 468 4.18 7.96 4.22
CA ILE A 468 4.66 7.10 5.29
C ILE A 468 6.15 7.39 5.50
N THR A 469 6.61 7.41 6.75
CA THR A 469 7.99 7.78 7.07
C THR A 469 8.50 7.03 8.30
N SER A 470 9.78 6.68 8.32
CA SER A 470 10.41 6.06 9.47
C SER A 470 10.47 7.00 10.67
N ILE A 471 10.19 6.45 11.86
CA ILE A 471 10.23 7.17 13.14
C ILE A 471 11.64 7.14 13.75
N GLY A 472 12.44 6.13 13.41
CA GLY A 472 13.76 5.92 14.00
C GLY A 472 13.73 5.22 15.36
N ARG A 473 12.65 4.48 15.65
CA ARG A 473 12.52 3.59 16.80
C ARG A 473 12.02 2.22 16.35
N ALA A 474 12.31 1.22 17.15
CA ALA A 474 12.03 -0.18 16.89
C ALA A 474 10.91 -0.71 17.77
N ALA A 475 10.00 -1.51 17.19
CA ALA A 475 9.24 -2.50 17.95
C ALA A 475 10.10 -3.74 18.14
N VAL A 476 10.38 -4.11 19.39
CA VAL A 476 11.06 -5.37 19.72
C VAL A 476 10.02 -6.51 19.72
N PRO A 477 10.30 -7.69 19.11
CA PRO A 477 9.32 -8.77 19.07
C PRO A 477 8.75 -9.08 20.46
N GLY A 478 7.42 -9.06 20.59
CA GLY A 478 6.70 -9.39 21.83
C GLY A 478 6.72 -8.30 22.91
N LYS A 479 7.42 -7.18 22.72
CA LYS A 479 7.46 -6.07 23.69
C LYS A 479 6.59 -4.91 23.22
N ALA A 480 5.70 -4.46 24.11
CA ALA A 480 4.79 -3.37 23.77
C ALA A 480 5.50 -2.02 23.70
N VAL A 481 5.10 -1.25 22.70
CA VAL A 481 5.41 0.17 22.51
C VAL A 481 4.14 0.96 22.86
N PHE A 482 4.33 2.10 23.51
CA PHE A 482 3.26 3.05 23.81
C PHE A 482 3.57 4.36 23.12
N ILE A 483 2.61 4.87 22.35
CA ILE A 483 2.78 6.05 21.49
C ILE A 483 1.68 7.06 21.81
N GLU A 484 2.06 8.30 22.08
CA GLU A 484 1.15 9.43 22.30
C GLU A 484 1.46 10.54 21.29
N ILE A 485 0.42 11.14 20.69
CA ILE A 485 0.56 12.31 19.81
C ILE A 485 0.74 13.56 20.69
N VAL A 486 1.85 14.26 20.52
CA VAL A 486 2.10 15.56 21.16
C VAL A 486 1.75 16.72 20.21
N ASP A 487 2.21 16.63 18.96
CA ASP A 487 1.85 17.56 17.88
C ASP A 487 1.60 16.77 16.60
N ARG A 488 0.47 17.04 15.94
CA ARG A 488 0.04 16.36 14.72
C ARG A 488 0.34 17.13 13.42
N ASN A 489 0.87 18.34 13.46
CA ASN A 489 1.19 19.13 12.25
C ASN A 489 0.04 19.19 11.24
N ASN A 490 -1.17 19.50 11.74
CA ASN A 490 -2.44 19.52 10.98
C ASN A 490 -2.88 18.19 10.36
N ALA A 491 -2.18 17.06 10.60
CA ALA A 491 -2.55 15.77 10.04
C ALA A 491 -3.98 15.38 10.45
N SER A 492 -4.79 15.02 9.45
CA SER A 492 -6.14 14.49 9.63
C SER A 492 -6.15 13.02 10.05
N GLY A 493 -5.05 12.30 9.81
CA GLY A 493 -4.89 10.90 10.20
C GLY A 493 -3.43 10.57 10.47
N LEU A 494 -3.18 9.88 11.58
CA LEU A 494 -1.88 9.31 11.94
C LEU A 494 -2.07 7.84 12.32
N SER A 495 -1.23 6.97 11.77
CA SER A 495 -1.22 5.55 12.10
C SER A 495 0.20 5.04 12.26
N ILE A 496 0.39 4.08 13.16
CA ILE A 496 1.66 3.41 13.42
C ILE A 496 1.67 2.02 12.77
N GLN A 497 2.79 1.66 12.17
CA GLN A 497 3.04 0.29 11.70
C GLN A 497 4.51 -0.09 11.84
N THR A 498 4.81 -1.37 11.69
CA THR A 498 6.18 -1.89 11.52
C THR A 498 6.48 -2.04 10.03
N ASN A 499 7.63 -1.54 9.59
CA ASN A 499 8.13 -1.59 8.22
C ASN A 499 7.23 -0.89 7.17
N TYR A 500 7.77 -0.71 5.96
CA TYR A 500 7.01 -0.32 4.78
C TYR A 500 7.46 -1.15 3.56
N LEU A 501 6.77 -2.28 3.34
CA LEU A 501 7.14 -3.32 2.39
C LEU A 501 6.00 -3.55 1.38
N ARG A 502 6.35 -3.84 0.12
CA ARG A 502 5.41 -4.28 -0.93
C ARG A 502 5.38 -5.80 -1.07
N ALA A 503 6.49 -6.48 -0.79
CA ALA A 503 6.65 -7.92 -0.91
C ALA A 503 7.28 -8.53 0.34
N TRP A 504 6.92 -9.80 0.59
CA TRP A 504 7.37 -10.58 1.77
C TRP A 504 7.53 -12.07 1.44
N GLY A 505 7.48 -12.46 0.16
CA GLY A 505 7.46 -13.86 -0.29
C GLY A 505 6.11 -14.53 -0.08
N ASN A 506 6.01 -15.82 -0.43
CA ASN A 506 4.79 -16.58 -0.22
C ASN A 506 5.13 -18.05 0.11
N PRO A 507 4.96 -18.52 1.35
CA PRO A 507 5.37 -19.88 1.74
C PRO A 507 4.65 -20.99 0.96
N LEU A 508 3.52 -20.70 0.29
CA LEU A 508 2.83 -21.65 -0.59
C LEU A 508 3.52 -21.82 -1.95
N THR A 509 4.23 -20.81 -2.44
CA THR A 509 4.85 -20.81 -3.78
C THR A 509 6.37 -20.73 -3.75
N ASP A 510 6.95 -20.32 -2.63
CA ASP A 510 8.39 -20.34 -2.40
C ASP A 510 8.93 -21.78 -2.59
N ASN A 511 10.22 -21.91 -2.93
CA ASN A 511 10.85 -23.20 -3.19
C ASN A 511 10.68 -24.13 -1.97
N VAL A 512 10.05 -25.28 -2.19
CA VAL A 512 9.70 -26.25 -1.14
C VAL A 512 10.92 -26.75 -0.36
N SER A 513 12.09 -26.81 -1.01
CA SER A 513 13.35 -27.24 -0.37
C SER A 513 13.87 -26.27 0.68
N GLU A 514 13.43 -25.02 0.64
CA GLU A 514 13.82 -23.99 1.61
C GLU A 514 12.82 -23.88 2.78
N GLY A 515 11.73 -24.66 2.73
CA GLY A 515 10.69 -24.67 3.75
C GLY A 515 9.96 -23.33 3.93
N TYR A 516 9.23 -23.22 5.04
CA TYR A 516 8.54 -22.00 5.44
C TYR A 516 9.55 -20.98 6.00
N LYS A 517 10.25 -20.24 5.13
CA LYS A 517 11.45 -19.43 5.45
C LYS A 517 11.31 -18.36 6.54
N ARG A 518 10.11 -17.79 6.71
CA ARG A 518 9.87 -16.54 7.45
C ARG A 518 8.38 -16.37 7.74
N PRO A 519 7.95 -15.45 8.63
CA PRO A 519 6.53 -15.18 8.82
C PRO A 519 5.84 -14.78 7.51
N ARG A 520 4.61 -15.26 7.29
CA ARG A 520 3.86 -15.06 6.03
C ARG A 520 3.74 -13.59 5.60
N ARG A 521 3.45 -12.70 6.56
CA ARG A 521 3.24 -11.24 6.37
C ARG A 521 3.78 -10.53 7.61
N PRO A 522 5.11 -10.31 7.71
CA PRO A 522 5.72 -9.97 8.98
C PRO A 522 5.47 -8.52 9.41
N GLN A 523 5.26 -7.62 8.44
CA GLN A 523 4.84 -6.24 8.66
C GLN A 523 3.45 -6.18 9.32
N SER A 524 3.30 -5.28 10.31
CA SER A 524 2.02 -5.08 10.97
C SER A 524 1.00 -4.34 10.10
N PHE A 525 -0.26 -4.38 10.55
CA PHE A 525 -1.27 -3.44 10.09
C PHE A 525 -0.91 -2.00 10.49
N ALA A 526 -1.50 -1.04 9.77
CA ALA A 526 -1.46 0.37 10.16
C ALA A 526 -2.52 0.62 11.23
N ILE A 527 -2.08 0.84 12.46
CA ILE A 527 -2.96 1.06 13.62
C ILE A 527 -3.15 2.56 13.81
N PRO A 528 -4.37 3.11 13.74
CA PRO A 528 -4.62 4.52 14.04
C PRO A 528 -4.15 4.88 15.44
N LEU A 529 -3.49 6.03 15.56
CA LEU A 529 -3.12 6.59 16.85
C LEU A 529 -4.34 7.27 17.49
N ASN A 530 -4.46 7.15 18.81
CA ASN A 530 -5.52 7.77 19.58
C ASN A 530 -5.39 9.29 19.49
N ALA A 531 -6.52 9.99 19.36
CA ALA A 531 -6.54 11.45 19.30
C ALA A 531 -6.02 12.11 20.58
N SER A 532 -6.11 11.41 21.71
CA SER A 532 -5.56 11.76 23.02
C SER A 532 -5.13 10.50 23.78
N GLY A 533 -4.10 10.63 24.63
CA GLY A 533 -3.54 9.52 25.41
C GLY A 533 -2.68 8.55 24.62
N GLU A 534 -2.25 7.47 25.27
CA GLU A 534 -1.38 6.45 24.66
C GLU A 534 -2.17 5.46 23.81
N THR A 535 -1.60 5.10 22.66
CA THR A 535 -1.92 3.90 21.90
C THR A 535 -0.91 2.82 22.25
N ALA A 536 -1.40 1.67 22.73
CA ALA A 536 -0.58 0.48 22.92
C ALA A 536 -0.41 -0.26 21.58
N PHE A 537 0.81 -0.69 21.29
CA PHE A 537 1.16 -1.42 20.08
C PHE A 537 2.15 -2.54 20.40
N VAL A 538 1.91 -3.76 19.95
CA VAL A 538 2.86 -4.88 20.07
C VAL A 538 2.90 -5.68 18.77
N SER A 539 4.09 -6.10 18.35
CA SER A 539 4.27 -6.95 17.17
C SER A 539 4.97 -8.25 17.56
N PRO A 540 4.46 -9.44 17.17
CA PRO A 540 5.15 -10.71 17.40
C PRO A 540 6.42 -10.86 16.54
N ASN A 541 6.54 -10.06 15.47
CA ASN A 541 7.68 -10.11 14.56
C ASN A 541 8.67 -8.95 14.80
N GLY A 542 8.25 -7.92 15.54
CA GLY A 542 9.00 -6.67 15.67
C GLY A 542 9.14 -5.93 14.33
N GLY A 543 10.03 -4.94 14.29
CA GLY A 543 10.39 -4.20 13.07
C GLY A 543 10.56 -2.70 13.29
N PRO A 544 11.23 -1.98 12.37
CA PRO A 544 11.29 -0.52 12.37
C PRO A 544 9.90 0.11 12.43
N LEU A 545 9.69 1.10 13.30
CA LEU A 545 8.42 1.82 13.37
C LEU A 545 8.31 2.88 12.27
N TYR A 546 7.18 2.89 11.58
CA TYR A 546 6.81 3.83 10.54
C TYR A 546 5.51 4.56 10.89
N LEU A 547 5.51 5.87 10.65
CA LEU A 547 4.35 6.75 10.77
C LEU A 547 3.70 6.89 9.39
N LYS A 548 2.48 6.40 9.24
CA LYS A 548 1.61 6.71 8.11
C LYS A 548 0.78 7.95 8.46
N TYR A 549 0.74 8.93 7.55
CA TYR A 549 0.10 10.22 7.80
C TYR A 549 -0.66 10.73 6.59
N SER A 550 -1.69 11.54 6.83
CA SER A 550 -2.47 12.24 5.81
C SER A 550 -2.89 13.64 6.25
N GLY A 551 -3.00 14.57 5.30
CA GLY A 551 -3.44 15.95 5.55
C GLY A 551 -2.47 16.79 6.38
N ALA A 552 -1.21 16.38 6.50
CA ALA A 552 -0.18 17.10 7.24
C ALA A 552 0.34 18.31 6.44
N THR A 553 0.94 19.29 7.12
CA THR A 553 1.63 20.39 6.43
C THR A 553 3.03 19.95 5.95
N ALA A 554 3.23 19.94 4.63
CA ALA A 554 4.49 19.56 4.00
C ALA A 554 5.65 20.48 4.40
N GLY A 555 6.76 19.89 4.84
CA GLY A 555 7.93 20.57 5.40
C GLY A 555 7.89 20.81 6.91
N GLY A 556 6.82 20.37 7.60
CA GLY A 556 6.71 20.43 9.06
C GLY A 556 7.19 19.15 9.75
N SER A 557 6.79 18.94 11.00
CA SER A 557 7.12 17.75 11.79
C SER A 557 5.98 17.32 12.71
N VAL A 558 5.80 16.01 12.87
CA VAL A 558 4.90 15.41 13.88
C VAL A 558 5.73 15.09 15.11
N THR A 559 5.25 15.45 16.30
CA THR A 559 5.92 15.11 17.57
C THR A 559 5.17 13.98 18.26
N LEU A 560 5.89 12.90 18.54
CA LEU A 560 5.38 11.71 19.23
C LEU A 560 6.12 11.52 20.55
N LYS A 561 5.41 11.04 21.56
CA LYS A 561 6.00 10.57 22.80
C LYS A 561 5.96 9.04 22.83
N ILE A 562 7.11 8.39 22.97
CA ILE A 562 7.27 6.95 22.77
C ILE A 562 8.01 6.31 23.95
N ARG A 563 7.47 5.23 24.52
CA ARG A 563 8.17 4.34 25.47
C ARG A 563 7.99 2.88 25.08
N GLY A 564 8.83 1.99 25.60
CA GLY A 564 8.81 0.57 25.26
C GLY A 564 9.40 0.25 23.89
N SER A 565 10.06 1.22 23.26
CA SER A 565 10.75 1.05 21.98
C SER A 565 12.25 0.88 22.16
N ALA A 566 12.95 0.40 21.12
CA ALA A 566 14.41 0.32 21.11
C ALA A 566 15.03 1.25 20.06
N LYS A 567 16.30 1.60 20.25
CA LYS A 567 17.15 2.14 19.19
C LYS A 567 17.79 0.98 18.41
N TYR A 568 18.02 1.20 17.12
CA TYR A 568 18.64 0.25 16.21
C TYR A 568 19.52 0.99 15.19
N ALA A 569 20.01 0.31 14.16
CA ALA A 569 20.77 0.91 13.05
C ALA A 569 19.89 1.86 12.22
N HIS A 570 19.61 3.05 12.76
CA HIS A 570 18.83 4.10 12.12
C HIS A 570 19.67 5.36 11.96
N PHE A 571 19.67 5.92 10.76
CA PHE A 571 20.32 7.19 10.45
C PHE A 571 19.27 8.19 9.98
N ASP A 572 19.28 9.41 10.52
CA ASP A 572 18.32 10.47 10.16
C ASP A 572 19.07 11.73 9.72
N PHE A 573 19.13 11.91 8.41
CA PHE A 573 19.76 13.05 7.75
C PHE A 573 18.76 14.12 7.31
N THR A 574 17.50 14.04 7.74
CA THR A 574 16.54 15.14 7.53
C THR A 574 16.70 16.26 8.56
N LYS A 575 17.48 16.00 9.61
CA LYS A 575 17.91 16.95 10.63
C LYS A 575 19.40 16.81 10.90
N ALA A 576 19.98 17.78 11.60
CA ALA A 576 21.36 17.68 12.05
C ALA A 576 21.50 16.51 13.04
N GLN A 577 22.32 15.53 12.70
CA GLN A 577 22.60 14.37 13.55
C GLN A 577 23.89 14.60 14.34
N SER A 578 23.87 14.29 15.65
CA SER A 578 25.10 14.35 16.45
C SER A 578 26.04 13.21 16.07
N GLN A 579 27.35 13.40 16.26
CA GLN A 579 28.32 12.31 16.03
C GLN A 579 28.03 11.10 16.93
N ALA A 580 27.54 11.33 18.15
CA ALA A 580 27.15 10.27 19.08
C ALA A 580 25.98 9.42 18.55
N ASP A 581 24.95 10.04 17.95
CA ASP A 581 23.84 9.30 17.34
C ASP A 581 24.29 8.47 16.13
N ILE A 582 25.22 9.00 15.32
CA ILE A 582 25.82 8.26 14.20
C ILE A 582 26.61 7.06 14.73
N ASP A 583 27.44 7.26 15.75
CA ASP A 583 28.27 6.20 16.33
C ASP A 583 27.43 5.10 16.99
N GLU A 584 26.33 5.46 17.66
CA GLU A 584 25.36 4.52 18.22
C GLU A 584 24.70 3.67 17.13
N ALA A 585 24.26 4.30 16.03
CA ALA A 585 23.66 3.59 14.89
C ALA A 585 24.66 2.67 14.18
N ILE A 586 25.92 3.09 14.04
CA ILE A 586 27.03 2.26 13.53
C ILE A 586 27.26 1.05 14.44
N ALA A 587 27.31 1.28 15.75
CA ALA A 587 27.47 0.19 16.71
C ALA A 587 26.32 -0.82 16.60
N ALA A 588 25.08 -0.36 16.46
CA ALA A 588 23.92 -1.23 16.24
C ALA A 588 24.03 -2.04 14.93
N LEU A 589 24.47 -1.40 13.83
CA LEU A 589 24.70 -2.09 12.56
C LEU A 589 25.78 -3.18 12.68
N LYS A 590 26.84 -2.93 13.45
CA LYS A 590 27.91 -3.91 13.73
C LYS A 590 27.42 -5.05 14.63
N ARG A 591 26.54 -4.80 15.61
CA ARG A 591 25.96 -5.82 16.50
C ARG A 591 25.00 -6.78 15.80
N LYS A 592 24.30 -6.31 14.76
CA LYS A 592 23.36 -7.12 13.95
C LYS A 592 22.19 -7.72 14.74
N ASP A 593 21.85 -7.10 15.86
CA ASP A 593 20.88 -7.60 16.82
C ASP A 593 19.42 -7.31 16.43
N PHE A 594 19.13 -6.25 15.66
CA PHE A 594 17.77 -5.85 15.26
C PHE A 594 17.33 -6.27 13.83
N GLY A 595 18.15 -7.00 13.06
CA GLY A 595 17.78 -7.52 11.74
C GLY A 595 17.59 -6.51 10.60
N TRP A 596 17.28 -5.25 10.89
CA TRP A 596 17.03 -4.18 9.90
C TRP A 596 17.93 -2.97 10.12
N GLN A 597 18.30 -2.32 9.02
CA GLN A 597 18.90 -0.99 8.98
C GLN A 597 17.97 -0.06 8.21
N THR A 598 17.78 1.16 8.71
CA THR A 598 17.09 2.20 7.95
C THR A 598 17.88 3.50 7.90
N ALA A 599 17.71 4.26 6.83
CA ALA A 599 18.26 5.60 6.67
C ALA A 599 17.15 6.53 6.16
N LYS A 600 16.94 7.65 6.85
CA LYS A 600 16.00 8.69 6.48
C LYS A 600 16.80 9.88 5.93
N LEU A 601 16.51 10.25 4.69
CA LEU A 601 17.21 11.30 3.95
C LEU A 601 16.20 12.33 3.47
N VAL A 602 16.67 13.53 3.14
CA VAL A 602 15.81 14.50 2.44
C VAL A 602 15.43 13.89 1.10
N GLY A 603 14.14 13.74 0.80
CA GLY A 603 13.65 13.17 -0.46
C GLY A 603 13.72 11.64 -0.59
N GLY A 604 14.20 10.90 0.41
CA GLY A 604 14.20 9.43 0.34
C GLY A 604 14.43 8.69 1.64
N GLU A 605 14.08 7.42 1.66
CA GLU A 605 14.25 6.54 2.81
C GLU A 605 14.66 5.15 2.36
N ILE A 606 15.60 4.55 3.09
CA ILE A 606 16.05 3.18 2.87
C ILE A 606 15.61 2.33 4.04
N GLN A 607 15.08 1.15 3.74
CA GLN A 607 14.88 0.06 4.68
C GLN A 607 15.44 -1.23 4.10
N GLN A 608 16.37 -1.88 4.79
CA GLN A 608 16.94 -3.13 4.29
C GLN A 608 17.30 -4.06 5.44
N THR A 609 17.27 -5.36 5.19
CA THR A 609 17.78 -6.29 6.20
C THR A 609 19.27 -6.08 6.36
N ILE A 610 19.79 -6.35 7.56
CA ILE A 610 21.22 -6.23 7.86
C ILE A 610 22.06 -7.17 6.96
N PHE A 611 21.48 -8.27 6.48
CA PHE A 611 22.12 -9.11 5.47
C PHE A 611 22.44 -8.31 4.21
N TYR A 612 21.43 -7.68 3.60
CA TYR A 612 21.61 -6.90 2.37
C TYR A 612 22.40 -5.61 2.59
N ALA A 613 22.24 -4.95 3.75
CA ALA A 613 23.08 -3.81 4.10
C ALA A 613 24.57 -4.17 4.15
N ASN A 614 24.91 -5.32 4.75
CA ASN A 614 26.30 -5.79 4.80
C ASN A 614 26.82 -6.22 3.43
N ASP A 615 25.99 -6.86 2.61
CA ASP A 615 26.34 -7.26 1.25
C ASP A 615 26.69 -6.03 0.39
N ALA A 616 25.85 -4.99 0.42
CA ALA A 616 26.11 -3.74 -0.29
C ALA A 616 27.29 -2.93 0.29
N MET A 617 27.50 -2.98 1.60
CA MET A 617 28.61 -2.31 2.29
C MET A 617 29.97 -2.98 2.01
N GLY A 618 29.99 -4.30 1.79
CA GLY A 618 31.22 -5.08 1.66
C GLY A 618 32.15 -4.89 2.86
N ASN A 619 33.39 -4.48 2.58
CA ASN A 619 34.45 -4.26 3.61
C ASN A 619 34.57 -2.81 4.08
N LEU A 620 33.66 -1.92 3.68
CA LEU A 620 33.71 -0.51 4.10
C LEU A 620 33.43 -0.37 5.60
N ASP A 621 33.99 0.66 6.23
CA ASP A 621 33.48 1.08 7.54
C ASP A 621 32.03 1.55 7.37
N PRO A 622 31.10 1.17 8.26
CA PRO A 622 29.70 1.55 8.15
C PRO A 622 29.46 3.06 8.02
N LYS A 623 30.34 3.90 8.58
CA LYS A 623 30.25 5.35 8.42
C LYS A 623 30.45 5.76 6.96
N VAL A 624 31.47 5.21 6.30
CA VAL A 624 31.76 5.49 4.88
C VAL A 624 30.61 5.04 4.00
N TYR A 625 30.06 3.85 4.25
CA TYR A 625 28.92 3.34 3.51
C TYR A 625 27.69 4.25 3.64
N ILE A 626 27.29 4.61 4.87
CA ILE A 626 26.06 5.39 5.07
C ILE A 626 26.23 6.89 4.77
N VAL A 627 27.30 7.51 5.26
CA VAL A 627 27.50 8.96 5.17
C VAL A 627 28.05 9.34 3.80
N ASP A 628 29.11 8.68 3.35
CA ASP A 628 29.83 9.12 2.15
C ASP A 628 29.18 8.55 0.89
N GLN A 629 28.79 7.27 0.88
CA GLN A 629 28.20 6.65 -0.30
C GLN A 629 26.69 6.83 -0.38
N ILE A 630 25.92 6.39 0.62
CA ILE A 630 24.45 6.48 0.55
C ILE A 630 23.99 7.94 0.56
N LYS A 631 24.32 8.70 1.61
CA LYS A 631 23.95 10.12 1.63
C LYS A 631 24.75 10.92 0.61
N GLY A 632 26.08 10.86 0.69
CA GLY A 632 26.98 11.72 -0.06
C GLY A 632 27.04 11.45 -1.58
N MET A 633 26.84 10.21 -2.04
CA MET A 633 26.85 9.88 -3.48
C MET A 633 25.46 9.70 -4.04
N LEU A 634 24.64 8.78 -3.51
CA LEU A 634 23.33 8.48 -4.09
C LEU A 634 22.36 9.65 -4.00
N PHE A 635 22.17 10.21 -2.81
CA PHE A 635 21.19 11.30 -2.63
C PHE A 635 21.75 12.69 -2.95
N ASP A 636 22.88 13.06 -2.36
CA ASP A 636 23.43 14.42 -2.51
C ASP A 636 23.78 14.71 -3.99
N SER A 637 24.30 13.75 -4.76
CA SER A 637 24.59 13.99 -6.20
C SER A 637 23.33 14.25 -7.02
N ASN A 638 22.27 13.47 -6.78
CA ASN A 638 20.97 13.69 -7.43
C ASN A 638 20.40 15.06 -7.06
N HIS A 639 20.47 15.43 -5.78
CA HIS A 639 19.93 16.69 -5.28
C HIS A 639 20.71 17.91 -5.79
N ILE A 640 22.04 17.79 -5.96
CA ILE A 640 22.87 18.81 -6.60
C ILE A 640 22.43 18.99 -8.05
N ALA A 641 22.35 17.91 -8.83
CA ALA A 641 21.92 17.97 -10.23
C ALA A 641 20.51 18.59 -10.38
N ASN A 642 19.61 18.30 -9.45
CA ASN A 642 18.25 18.86 -9.43
C ASN A 642 18.14 20.24 -8.77
N GLY A 643 19.21 20.76 -8.17
CA GLY A 643 19.22 22.07 -7.53
C GLY A 643 18.21 22.21 -6.39
N TYR A 644 18.06 21.21 -5.53
CA TYR A 644 17.20 21.32 -4.35
C TYR A 644 17.85 22.14 -3.24
N ASN A 645 17.03 22.82 -2.43
CA ASN A 645 17.51 23.76 -1.40
C ASN A 645 18.26 23.12 -0.23
N ASN A 646 18.20 21.79 -0.09
CA ASN A 646 19.00 21.09 0.90
C ASN A 646 20.48 20.98 0.49
N MET A 647 20.83 21.35 -0.75
CA MET A 647 22.20 21.40 -1.26
C MET A 647 22.69 22.84 -1.41
N PRO A 648 23.99 23.10 -1.18
CA PRO A 648 24.56 24.41 -1.40
C PRO A 648 24.54 24.77 -2.90
N MET A 649 24.27 26.04 -3.21
CA MET A 649 24.48 26.57 -4.56
C MET A 649 25.96 26.90 -4.75
N SER A 650 26.50 26.59 -5.93
CA SER A 650 27.81 27.10 -6.34
C SER A 650 27.75 28.61 -6.61
N SER A 651 28.93 29.24 -6.67
CA SER A 651 29.04 30.67 -7.01
C SER A 651 28.52 31.00 -8.40
N ASN A 652 28.67 30.08 -9.36
CA ASN A 652 28.14 30.26 -10.72
C ASN A 652 26.61 30.27 -10.70
N VAL A 653 26.01 29.28 -10.02
CA VAL A 653 24.55 29.16 -9.91
C VAL A 653 23.97 30.39 -9.20
N SER A 654 24.54 30.78 -8.05
CA SER A 654 24.03 31.92 -7.28
C SER A 654 24.12 33.22 -8.09
N SER A 655 25.25 33.46 -8.78
CA SER A 655 25.45 34.67 -9.58
C SER A 655 24.48 34.75 -10.75
N LEU A 656 24.23 33.64 -11.44
CA LEU A 656 23.27 33.59 -12.56
C LEU A 656 21.83 33.73 -12.10
N CYS A 657 21.46 33.12 -10.97
CA CYS A 657 20.15 33.31 -10.37
C CYS A 657 19.89 34.80 -10.06
N THR A 658 20.86 35.50 -9.47
CA THR A 658 20.79 36.94 -9.24
C THR A 658 20.70 37.72 -10.57
N GLN A 659 21.56 37.40 -11.54
CA GLN A 659 21.55 38.07 -12.84
C GLN A 659 20.22 37.92 -13.58
N PHE A 660 19.59 36.76 -13.49
CA PHE A 660 18.32 36.47 -14.15
C PHE A 660 17.09 36.92 -13.35
N GLY A 661 17.27 37.37 -12.10
CA GLY A 661 16.18 37.71 -11.19
C GLY A 661 15.31 36.50 -10.82
N TRP A 662 15.93 35.32 -10.76
CA TRP A 662 15.30 34.05 -10.38
C TRP A 662 15.39 33.84 -8.87
N ASP A 663 14.26 33.53 -8.23
CA ASP A 663 14.26 33.08 -6.82
C ASP A 663 14.69 31.62 -6.76
N CYS A 664 16.00 31.39 -6.74
CA CYS A 664 16.58 30.06 -6.66
C CYS A 664 16.64 29.46 -5.25
N SER A 665 16.19 30.19 -4.22
CA SER A 665 16.25 29.77 -2.81
C SER A 665 14.89 29.52 -2.18
N GLY A 666 13.81 29.94 -2.85
CA GLY A 666 12.45 29.82 -2.36
C GLY A 666 11.95 28.37 -2.23
N PRO A 667 10.81 28.17 -1.54
CA PRO A 667 10.27 26.84 -1.22
C PRO A 667 9.85 25.99 -2.44
N ILE A 668 9.78 26.59 -3.63
CA ILE A 668 9.55 25.91 -4.93
C ILE A 668 10.67 24.88 -5.22
N HIS A 669 11.85 25.06 -4.63
CA HIS A 669 13.00 24.18 -4.83
C HIS A 669 13.24 23.19 -3.67
N ARG A 670 12.23 22.91 -2.85
CA ARG A 670 12.30 21.77 -1.94
C ARG A 670 12.42 20.46 -2.72
N ALA A 671 13.11 19.48 -2.13
CA ALA A 671 13.11 18.12 -2.66
C ALA A 671 11.68 17.56 -2.72
N PRO A 672 11.38 16.65 -3.66
CA PRO A 672 10.05 16.08 -3.85
C PRO A 672 9.66 15.14 -2.70
N GLY A 673 8.50 14.49 -2.84
CA GLY A 673 8.06 13.46 -1.89
C GLY A 673 9.03 12.28 -1.83
N VAL A 674 9.04 11.60 -0.67
CA VAL A 674 10.00 10.52 -0.35
C VAL A 674 9.98 9.38 -1.37
N GLN A 675 11.14 9.07 -1.96
CA GLN A 675 11.41 7.78 -2.61
C GLN A 675 11.85 6.74 -1.56
N HIS A 676 11.08 5.67 -1.39
CA HIS A 676 11.44 4.58 -0.50
C HIS A 676 12.24 3.50 -1.25
N PHE A 677 13.21 2.88 -0.58
CA PHE A 677 13.98 1.75 -1.07
C PHE A 677 13.91 0.59 -0.08
N VAL A 678 13.70 -0.62 -0.60
CA VAL A 678 13.66 -1.86 0.20
C VAL A 678 14.69 -2.87 -0.29
N GLY A 679 15.69 -3.16 0.55
CA GLY A 679 16.63 -4.26 0.33
C GLY A 679 16.22 -5.51 1.10
N TRP A 680 15.41 -6.37 0.47
CA TRP A 680 14.98 -7.65 1.07
C TRP A 680 14.44 -8.65 0.03
N ILE A 681 13.25 -8.37 -0.50
CA ILE A 681 12.51 -9.20 -1.44
C ILE A 681 11.92 -8.26 -2.48
N ALA A 682 12.19 -8.56 -3.75
CA ALA A 682 11.62 -7.79 -4.85
C ALA A 682 10.17 -8.21 -5.11
N THR A 683 9.32 -7.23 -5.41
CA THR A 683 7.97 -7.46 -5.94
C THR A 683 8.03 -8.07 -7.34
N CYS A 684 9.04 -7.71 -8.13
CA CYS A 684 9.25 -8.20 -9.48
C CYS A 684 10.75 -8.25 -9.84
N GLY A 685 11.15 -9.21 -10.67
CA GLY A 685 12.55 -9.32 -11.12
C GLY A 685 13.55 -9.39 -9.96
N TYR A 686 14.73 -8.78 -10.16
CA TYR A 686 15.78 -8.67 -9.15
C TYR A 686 15.75 -7.35 -8.38
N LEU A 687 15.48 -6.25 -9.09
CA LEU A 687 15.23 -4.90 -8.57
C LEU A 687 13.98 -4.39 -9.29
N CYS A 688 12.92 -4.09 -8.55
CA CYS A 688 11.63 -3.67 -9.06
C CYS A 688 11.43 -2.17 -8.83
N SER A 689 11.01 -1.46 -9.87
CA SER A 689 10.65 -0.06 -9.77
C SER A 689 9.36 0.15 -8.95
N GLY A 690 9.17 1.38 -8.45
CA GLY A 690 8.02 1.82 -7.68
C GLY A 690 8.40 2.58 -6.42
N ASN A 691 7.44 2.76 -5.51
CA ASN A 691 7.68 3.44 -4.24
C ASN A 691 7.01 2.65 -3.08
N PRO A 692 7.76 1.81 -2.36
CA PRO A 692 9.21 1.62 -2.44
C PRO A 692 9.69 0.94 -3.72
N SER A 693 10.89 1.29 -4.22
CA SER A 693 11.64 0.41 -5.12
C SER A 693 12.22 -0.72 -4.26
N ASP A 694 12.09 -1.97 -4.69
CA ASP A 694 12.44 -3.13 -3.87
C ASP A 694 13.28 -4.16 -4.61
N GLY A 695 14.21 -4.82 -3.91
CA GLY A 695 15.17 -5.72 -4.55
C GLY A 695 15.62 -6.87 -3.67
N PHE A 696 16.05 -7.95 -4.32
CA PHE A 696 16.89 -9.00 -3.71
C PHE A 696 18.36 -8.54 -3.63
N ALA A 697 18.57 -7.28 -3.25
CA ALA A 697 19.86 -6.61 -3.21
C ALA A 697 19.87 -5.54 -2.11
N GLY A 698 21.04 -5.26 -1.55
CA GLY A 698 21.23 -4.09 -0.69
C GLY A 698 21.32 -2.81 -1.49
N VAL A 699 20.92 -1.70 -0.86
CA VAL A 699 21.03 -0.38 -1.47
C VAL A 699 22.51 0.00 -1.52
N SER A 700 23.07 0.16 -2.72
CA SER A 700 24.44 0.59 -2.92
C SER A 700 24.48 2.08 -3.23
N GLY A 701 25.32 2.84 -2.51
CA GLY A 701 25.51 4.26 -2.77
C GLY A 701 26.25 4.57 -4.08
N THR A 702 26.89 3.56 -4.68
CA THR A 702 27.65 3.69 -5.94
C THR A 702 27.05 2.90 -7.11
N GLY A 703 25.93 2.23 -6.89
CA GLY A 703 25.30 1.38 -7.90
C GLY A 703 24.42 2.16 -8.87
N TRP A 704 24.52 1.86 -10.17
CA TRP A 704 23.68 2.46 -11.21
C TRP A 704 22.17 2.26 -10.97
N GLY A 705 21.75 1.04 -10.58
CA GLY A 705 20.33 0.71 -10.42
C GLY A 705 19.60 1.62 -9.43
N HIS A 706 20.16 1.87 -8.24
CA HIS A 706 19.52 2.74 -7.26
C HIS A 706 19.51 4.21 -7.69
N ALA A 707 20.55 4.66 -8.41
CA ALA A 707 20.59 6.01 -9.01
C ALA A 707 19.51 6.19 -10.09
N HIS A 708 19.33 5.16 -10.92
CA HIS A 708 18.29 5.08 -11.94
C HIS A 708 16.88 5.14 -11.33
N GLU A 709 16.61 4.33 -10.30
CA GLU A 709 15.32 4.32 -9.61
C GLU A 709 15.03 5.63 -8.85
N LEU A 710 16.05 6.25 -8.24
CA LEU A 710 15.92 7.60 -7.66
C LEU A 710 15.62 8.65 -8.75
N GLY A 711 16.20 8.47 -9.93
CA GLY A 711 15.95 9.31 -11.10
C GLY A 711 14.48 9.35 -11.50
N HIS A 712 13.77 8.21 -11.46
CA HIS A 712 12.34 8.13 -11.80
C HIS A 712 11.49 9.07 -10.92
N ASN A 713 11.85 9.22 -9.64
CA ASN A 713 11.15 10.12 -8.71
C ASN A 713 11.48 11.60 -8.91
N THR A 714 12.67 11.90 -9.43
CA THR A 714 13.28 13.24 -9.35
C THR A 714 13.49 13.92 -10.71
N VAL A 715 13.34 13.19 -11.81
CA VAL A 715 13.50 13.73 -13.17
C VAL A 715 12.54 14.89 -13.43
N GLN A 716 13.06 15.95 -14.07
CA GLN A 716 12.31 17.15 -14.42
C GLN A 716 11.94 17.10 -15.92
N ARG A 717 10.86 17.78 -16.33
CA ARG A 717 10.35 17.65 -17.72
C ARG A 717 11.32 18.16 -18.79
N VAL A 718 12.23 19.07 -18.43
CA VAL A 718 13.34 19.53 -19.28
C VAL A 718 14.33 18.42 -19.70
N MET A 719 14.29 17.27 -19.02
CA MET A 719 15.06 16.07 -19.36
C MET A 719 14.28 15.07 -20.23
N HIS A 720 12.97 15.29 -20.40
CA HIS A 720 12.06 14.44 -21.15
C HIS A 720 11.83 15.01 -22.55
N ILE A 721 12.44 14.41 -23.57
CA ILE A 721 12.35 14.88 -24.95
C ILE A 721 11.65 13.81 -25.78
N GLU A 722 10.51 14.15 -26.35
CA GLU A 722 9.65 13.24 -27.10
C GLU A 722 9.09 13.92 -28.35
N PHE A 723 9.05 13.16 -29.44
CA PHE A 723 8.38 13.51 -30.68
C PHE A 723 7.48 12.33 -31.10
N ASN A 724 6.19 12.59 -31.31
CA ASN A 724 5.23 11.59 -31.80
C ASN A 724 5.22 10.26 -31.01
N GLY A 725 5.34 10.30 -29.68
CA GLY A 725 5.34 9.08 -28.86
C GLY A 725 6.70 8.41 -28.70
N LYS A 726 7.79 8.99 -29.22
CA LYS A 726 9.14 8.42 -29.21
C LYS A 726 10.18 9.44 -28.73
N GLY A 727 11.17 8.98 -27.99
CA GLY A 727 12.30 9.82 -27.58
C GLY A 727 12.94 9.35 -26.27
N CYS A 728 13.56 10.29 -25.58
CA CYS A 728 14.14 10.06 -24.26
C CYS A 728 13.08 10.26 -23.18
N VAL A 729 12.41 9.15 -22.84
CA VAL A 729 11.28 9.08 -21.92
C VAL A 729 11.46 7.94 -20.93
N VAL A 730 10.88 8.06 -19.72
CA VAL A 730 10.76 7.02 -18.68
C VAL A 730 12.08 6.36 -18.28
N GLU A 731 12.60 5.45 -19.11
CA GLU A 731 13.85 4.72 -18.88
C GLU A 731 15.09 5.43 -19.46
N CYS A 732 14.89 6.56 -20.14
CA CYS A 732 15.99 7.37 -20.67
C CYS A 732 16.21 8.67 -19.90
N ASP A 733 15.14 9.38 -19.54
CA ASP A 733 15.22 10.72 -18.96
C ASP A 733 15.77 10.69 -17.52
N ASN A 734 15.30 9.75 -16.71
CA ASN A 734 15.79 9.47 -15.37
C ASN A 734 17.30 9.15 -15.35
N ASN A 735 17.79 8.48 -16.40
CA ASN A 735 19.19 8.11 -16.54
C ASN A 735 20.12 9.29 -16.81
N ILE A 736 19.61 10.46 -17.18
CA ILE A 736 20.41 11.69 -17.23
C ILE A 736 20.90 12.05 -15.82
N LEU A 737 20.02 11.94 -14.82
CA LEU A 737 20.39 12.15 -13.41
C LEU A 737 21.33 11.07 -12.88
N ALA A 738 21.08 9.80 -13.24
CA ALA A 738 21.98 8.71 -12.87
C ALA A 738 23.39 8.92 -13.47
N SER A 739 23.48 9.35 -14.73
CA SER A 739 24.76 9.67 -15.39
C SER A 739 25.48 10.86 -14.72
N ALA A 740 24.73 11.88 -14.30
CA ALA A 740 25.29 13.03 -13.56
C ALA A 740 25.86 12.59 -12.20
N GLN A 741 25.19 11.66 -11.52
CA GLN A 741 25.71 11.03 -10.31
C GLN A 741 27.00 10.24 -10.58
N MET A 742 27.07 9.44 -11.64
CA MET A 742 28.28 8.68 -11.98
C MET A 742 29.46 9.59 -12.30
N MET A 743 29.22 10.73 -12.96
CA MET A 743 30.25 11.76 -13.19
C MET A 743 30.81 12.33 -11.89
N ARG A 744 29.94 12.69 -10.94
CA ARG A 744 30.37 13.17 -9.62
C ARG A 744 31.10 12.09 -8.83
N GLN A 745 30.60 10.86 -8.86
CA GLN A 745 31.23 9.72 -8.21
C GLN A 745 32.65 9.48 -8.71
N PHE A 746 32.86 9.42 -10.02
CA PHE A 746 34.19 9.24 -10.60
C PHE A 746 35.14 10.36 -10.15
N LYS A 747 34.67 11.61 -10.18
CA LYS A 747 35.47 12.77 -9.74
C LYS A 747 35.87 12.70 -8.27
N LEU A 748 34.99 12.24 -7.39
CA LEU A 748 35.21 12.27 -5.94
C LEU A 748 36.00 11.06 -5.42
N ILE A 749 35.74 9.87 -5.96
CA ILE A 749 36.28 8.62 -5.42
C ILE A 749 36.91 7.70 -6.47
N GLY A 750 36.97 8.12 -7.74
CA GLY A 750 37.60 7.35 -8.82
C GLY A 750 36.84 6.10 -9.28
N VAL A 751 35.61 5.89 -8.79
CA VAL A 751 34.80 4.71 -9.16
C VAL A 751 34.14 4.94 -10.52
N ASP A 752 34.63 4.19 -11.51
CA ASP A 752 34.18 4.23 -12.90
C ASP A 752 33.08 3.19 -13.16
N THR A 753 31.85 3.56 -12.85
CA THR A 753 30.64 2.75 -13.09
C THR A 753 29.59 3.57 -13.81
N GLY A 754 28.59 2.89 -14.38
CA GLY A 754 27.44 3.54 -15.00
C GLY A 754 27.11 2.97 -16.37
N HIS A 755 26.01 3.46 -16.95
CA HIS A 755 25.66 3.20 -18.33
C HIS A 755 26.22 4.30 -19.24
N THR A 756 26.64 3.93 -20.45
CA THR A 756 27.32 4.86 -21.36
C THR A 756 26.42 6.03 -21.77
N THR A 757 26.93 7.27 -21.76
CA THR A 757 26.37 8.34 -22.61
C THR A 757 27.12 8.27 -23.94
N ASP A 758 26.45 7.77 -24.98
CA ASP A 758 27.11 7.40 -26.23
C ASP A 758 27.41 8.63 -27.11
N HIS A 759 28.43 9.39 -26.71
CA HIS A 759 28.95 10.53 -27.47
C HIS A 759 29.52 10.13 -28.84
N PRO A 760 30.25 9.01 -29.00
CA PRO A 760 30.65 8.52 -30.32
C PRO A 760 29.46 8.22 -31.24
N GLY A 761 28.43 7.51 -30.75
CA GLY A 761 27.22 7.22 -31.51
C GLY A 761 26.46 8.49 -31.91
N LEU A 762 26.29 9.44 -30.98
CA LEU A 762 25.68 10.74 -31.29
C LEU A 762 26.44 11.48 -32.40
N TYR A 763 27.77 11.43 -32.39
CA TYR A 763 28.59 12.04 -33.44
C TYR A 763 28.43 11.31 -34.79
N GLN A 764 28.33 9.98 -34.78
CA GLN A 764 28.10 9.20 -35.99
C GLN A 764 26.74 9.55 -36.64
N ASP A 765 25.69 9.74 -35.84
CA ASP A 765 24.40 10.19 -36.35
C ASP A 765 24.49 11.58 -37.00
N ILE A 766 25.26 12.51 -36.41
CA ILE A 766 25.53 13.84 -37.00
C ILE A 766 26.29 13.71 -38.33
N VAL A 767 27.32 12.87 -38.39
CA VAL A 767 28.10 12.60 -39.61
C VAL A 767 27.17 12.05 -40.70
N ALA A 768 26.34 11.07 -40.38
CA ALA A 768 25.41 10.44 -41.31
C ALA A 768 24.34 11.43 -41.79
N ASN A 769 23.77 12.24 -40.90
CA ASN A 769 22.80 13.28 -41.24
C ASN A 769 23.40 14.30 -42.21
N ARG A 770 24.65 14.71 -42.01
CA ARG A 770 25.36 15.62 -42.93
C ARG A 770 25.63 15.00 -44.29
N ALA A 771 25.92 13.71 -44.35
CA ALA A 771 26.16 12.99 -45.60
C ALA A 771 24.91 12.88 -46.49
N THR A 772 23.71 13.13 -45.97
CA THR A 772 22.46 13.10 -46.75
C THR A 772 22.33 14.22 -47.79
N GLY A 773 23.06 15.33 -47.61
CA GLY A 773 22.90 16.54 -48.42
C GLY A 773 21.59 17.33 -48.19
N LEU A 774 20.76 16.92 -47.21
CA LEU A 774 19.54 17.64 -46.84
C LEU A 774 19.86 18.99 -46.20
N THR A 775 18.94 19.95 -46.32
CA THR A 775 19.07 21.29 -45.73
C THR A 775 17.79 21.72 -44.99
N GLY A 776 17.88 22.78 -44.19
CA GLY A 776 16.74 23.33 -43.45
C GLY A 776 16.01 22.30 -42.59
N ASN A 777 14.69 22.39 -42.54
CA ASN A 777 13.86 21.51 -41.71
C ASN A 777 13.94 20.02 -42.12
N ALA A 778 14.19 19.72 -43.40
CA ALA A 778 14.34 18.33 -43.85
C ALA A 778 15.56 17.65 -43.21
N LYS A 779 16.66 18.40 -43.05
CA LYS A 779 17.85 17.91 -42.34
C LYS A 779 17.58 17.67 -40.86
N VAL A 780 16.82 18.57 -40.21
CA VAL A 780 16.44 18.44 -38.80
C VAL A 780 15.59 17.19 -38.58
N LEU A 781 14.59 16.95 -39.43
CA LEU A 781 13.72 15.77 -39.32
C LEU A 781 14.44 14.44 -39.60
N ASP A 782 15.41 14.43 -40.53
CA ASP A 782 16.27 13.26 -40.73
C ASP A 782 17.11 12.97 -39.47
N MET A 783 17.72 13.99 -38.86
CA MET A 783 18.43 13.81 -37.59
C MET A 783 17.48 13.40 -36.46
N GLN A 784 16.25 13.94 -36.45
CA GLN A 784 15.26 13.58 -35.46
C GLN A 784 14.94 12.09 -35.50
N THR A 785 14.81 11.56 -36.72
CA THR A 785 14.57 10.13 -36.97
C THR A 785 15.77 9.26 -36.59
N ARG A 786 17.01 9.75 -36.77
CA ARG A 786 18.21 8.98 -36.37
C ARG A 786 18.32 8.87 -34.86
N LEU A 787 18.13 9.99 -34.17
CA LEU A 787 18.42 10.11 -32.75
C LEU A 787 17.22 9.77 -31.85
N TRP A 788 16.02 10.24 -32.16
CA TRP A 788 14.88 10.22 -31.24
C TRP A 788 13.85 9.11 -31.52
N ASP A 789 13.90 8.44 -32.68
CA ASP A 789 12.97 7.33 -32.99
C ASP A 789 13.33 6.00 -32.29
N MET A 790 14.36 5.99 -31.44
CA MET A 790 14.87 4.84 -30.69
C MET A 790 15.46 3.69 -31.53
N ALA A 791 15.66 3.88 -32.84
CA ALA A 791 16.19 2.85 -33.74
C ALA A 791 17.61 2.38 -33.35
N ASN A 792 18.41 3.28 -32.77
CA ASN A 792 19.80 3.02 -32.35
C ASN A 792 19.97 2.94 -30.82
N GLY A 793 18.88 2.76 -30.06
CA GLY A 793 18.89 2.79 -28.60
C GLY A 793 18.77 4.20 -28.00
N GLN A 794 18.87 4.30 -26.68
CA GLN A 794 18.60 5.54 -25.91
C GLN A 794 19.87 6.27 -25.46
N ASP A 795 21.03 5.62 -25.49
CA ASP A 795 22.28 6.16 -24.94
C ASP A 795 22.76 7.46 -25.64
N PRO A 796 22.66 7.61 -26.98
CA PRO A 796 23.02 8.85 -27.65
C PRO A 796 22.10 10.02 -27.30
N MET A 797 20.83 9.75 -26.96
CA MET A 797 19.88 10.80 -26.58
C MET A 797 20.30 11.49 -25.28
N ARG A 798 20.76 10.72 -24.29
CA ARG A 798 21.25 11.27 -23.01
C ARG A 798 22.47 12.15 -23.20
N ALA A 799 23.33 11.82 -24.17
CA ALA A 799 24.53 12.61 -24.46
C ALA A 799 24.19 14.07 -24.85
N VAL A 800 23.00 14.35 -25.40
CA VAL A 800 22.55 15.70 -25.75
C VAL A 800 22.56 16.63 -24.55
N HIS A 801 21.99 16.23 -23.41
CA HIS A 801 21.97 17.07 -22.20
C HIS A 801 23.36 17.32 -21.64
N PHE A 802 24.26 16.34 -21.73
CA PHE A 802 25.66 16.52 -21.32
C PHE A 802 26.42 17.45 -22.27
N GLN A 803 26.18 17.40 -23.58
CA GLN A 803 26.74 18.36 -24.53
C GLN A 803 26.30 19.80 -24.22
N LEU A 804 25.05 20.01 -23.78
CA LEU A 804 24.59 21.32 -23.31
C LEU A 804 25.34 21.77 -22.03
N GLY A 805 25.57 20.87 -21.07
CA GLY A 805 26.41 21.14 -19.91
C GLY A 805 27.88 21.45 -20.27
N PHE A 806 28.41 20.79 -21.29
CA PHE A 806 29.76 21.08 -21.80
C PHE A 806 29.82 22.46 -22.47
N LEU A 807 28.79 22.86 -23.20
CA LEU A 807 28.68 24.21 -23.76
C LEU A 807 28.57 25.27 -22.66
N PHE A 808 27.85 25.02 -21.58
CA PHE A 808 27.86 25.88 -20.40
C PHE A 808 29.26 26.05 -19.83
N SER A 809 30.00 24.94 -19.69
CA SER A 809 31.38 24.95 -19.21
C SER A 809 32.27 25.88 -20.04
N LYS A 810 32.18 25.77 -21.36
CA LYS A 810 32.98 26.58 -22.30
C LYS A 810 32.57 28.04 -22.32
N TYR A 811 31.28 28.34 -22.47
CA TYR A 811 30.81 29.69 -22.79
C TYR A 811 30.38 30.52 -21.59
N ARG A 812 30.03 29.86 -20.48
CA ARG A 812 29.59 30.54 -19.27
C ARG A 812 30.60 30.42 -18.14
N ALA A 813 31.15 29.22 -17.90
CA ALA A 813 32.20 29.01 -16.90
C ALA A 813 33.62 29.29 -17.42
N ASN A 814 33.78 29.56 -18.72
CA ASN A 814 35.05 29.88 -19.38
C ASN A 814 36.14 28.79 -19.21
N GLU A 815 35.73 27.53 -19.21
CA GLU A 815 36.62 26.38 -19.10
C GLU A 815 37.07 25.89 -20.48
N ALA A 816 38.38 25.61 -20.64
CA ALA A 816 38.92 25.06 -21.89
C ALA A 816 38.43 23.63 -22.17
N LYS A 817 38.23 22.85 -21.10
CA LYS A 817 37.62 21.51 -21.11
C LYS A 817 36.54 21.47 -20.04
N PRO A 818 35.38 20.86 -20.30
CA PRO A 818 34.31 20.74 -19.31
C PRO A 818 34.77 20.05 -18.02
N SER A 819 34.30 20.56 -16.89
CA SER A 819 34.42 19.94 -15.57
C SER A 819 33.12 19.27 -15.14
N MET A 820 33.21 18.47 -14.07
CA MET A 820 32.02 17.89 -13.44
C MET A 820 31.18 18.99 -12.79
N GLU A 821 31.85 19.92 -12.14
CA GLU A 821 31.29 21.03 -11.38
C GLU A 821 30.43 21.93 -12.27
N SER A 822 30.97 22.42 -13.38
CA SER A 822 30.25 23.25 -14.35
C SER A 822 29.12 22.51 -15.06
N THR A 823 29.29 21.21 -15.30
CA THR A 823 28.23 20.37 -15.90
C THR A 823 27.06 20.23 -14.94
N LEU A 824 27.31 20.02 -13.63
CA LEU A 824 26.26 20.01 -12.62
C LEU A 824 25.63 21.39 -12.41
N ASP A 825 26.39 22.48 -12.45
CA ASP A 825 25.85 23.85 -12.39
C ASP A 825 24.79 24.10 -13.47
N TYR A 826 25.04 23.61 -14.70
CA TYR A 826 24.06 23.67 -15.78
C TYR A 826 22.78 22.90 -15.43
N PHE A 827 22.88 21.65 -14.96
CA PHE A 827 21.71 20.86 -14.56
C PHE A 827 20.95 21.51 -13.41
N THR A 828 21.65 22.04 -12.40
CA THR A 828 21.07 22.79 -11.29
C THR A 828 20.25 23.98 -11.79
N LEU A 829 20.80 24.79 -12.70
CA LEU A 829 20.10 25.96 -13.26
C LEU A 829 18.92 25.55 -14.14
N LEU A 830 19.08 24.52 -14.96
CA LEU A 830 18.05 24.01 -15.85
C LEU A 830 16.83 23.50 -15.06
N THR A 831 17.07 22.69 -14.03
CA THR A 831 16.01 22.12 -13.20
C THR A 831 15.35 23.14 -12.27
N LYS A 832 16.12 24.10 -11.71
CA LYS A 832 15.53 25.23 -10.97
C LYS A 832 14.65 26.08 -11.87
N SER A 833 15.13 26.44 -13.06
CA SER A 833 14.35 27.29 -13.97
C SER A 833 13.11 26.61 -14.51
N ASP A 834 13.12 25.30 -14.75
CA ASP A 834 11.91 24.54 -15.06
C ASP A 834 10.84 24.67 -13.96
N ARG A 835 11.23 24.46 -12.69
CA ARG A 835 10.29 24.61 -11.55
C ARG A 835 9.75 26.05 -11.43
N LEU A 836 10.60 27.05 -11.68
CA LEU A 836 10.16 28.45 -11.71
C LEU A 836 9.18 28.72 -12.86
N VAL A 837 9.41 28.16 -14.04
CA VAL A 837 8.47 28.29 -15.16
C VAL A 837 7.13 27.61 -14.84
N ALA A 838 7.17 26.46 -14.18
CA ALA A 838 5.97 25.72 -13.81
C ALA A 838 5.14 26.43 -12.73
N GLN A 839 5.78 27.09 -11.74
CA GLN A 839 5.12 27.54 -10.51
C GLN A 839 5.15 29.05 -10.26
N ALA A 840 6.08 29.78 -10.87
CA ALA A 840 6.31 31.20 -10.63
C ALA A 840 6.27 32.05 -11.92
N TRP A 841 5.97 31.45 -13.08
CA TRP A 841 5.78 32.18 -14.32
C TRP A 841 4.44 32.92 -14.33
N ASP A 842 4.47 34.17 -14.78
CA ASP A 842 3.27 34.95 -15.11
C ASP A 842 3.53 35.87 -16.31
N SER A 843 2.46 36.47 -16.83
CA SER A 843 2.52 37.34 -18.02
C SER A 843 3.35 38.61 -17.82
N SER A 844 3.57 39.05 -16.57
CA SER A 844 4.38 40.22 -16.21
C SER A 844 5.87 39.89 -16.07
N ASN A 845 6.20 38.63 -15.80
CA ASN A 845 7.57 38.21 -15.48
C ASN A 845 8.21 37.27 -16.51
N LYS A 846 7.48 36.89 -17.58
CA LYS A 846 7.94 35.98 -18.64
C LYS A 846 9.31 36.28 -19.25
N GLY A 847 9.73 37.56 -19.31
CA GLY A 847 11.07 37.96 -19.76
C GLY A 847 12.20 37.39 -18.89
N LYS A 848 11.96 37.17 -17.59
CA LYS A 848 12.92 36.53 -16.67
C LYS A 848 13.35 35.15 -17.16
N TYR A 849 12.46 34.42 -17.83
CA TYR A 849 12.73 33.06 -18.30
C TYR A 849 13.02 32.99 -19.80
N ALA A 850 13.28 34.13 -20.45
CA ALA A 850 13.45 34.24 -21.90
C ALA A 850 12.20 33.84 -22.70
N MET A 851 11.02 34.06 -22.13
CA MET A 851 9.73 33.64 -22.69
C MET A 851 8.85 34.82 -23.11
N SER A 852 9.44 35.94 -23.51
CA SER A 852 8.73 37.18 -23.86
C SER A 852 7.64 36.99 -24.92
N ARG A 853 7.82 36.04 -25.85
CA ARG A 853 6.84 35.74 -26.92
C ARG A 853 5.79 34.70 -26.55
N PHE A 854 5.95 34.00 -25.43
CA PHE A 854 4.96 33.02 -24.98
C PHE A 854 3.76 33.71 -24.32
N ALA A 855 2.57 33.18 -24.58
CA ALA A 855 1.30 33.68 -24.04
C ALA A 855 0.99 33.08 -22.65
N ASP A 856 1.42 31.85 -22.40
CA ASP A 856 1.31 31.13 -21.14
C ASP A 856 2.57 30.28 -20.88
N ASN A 857 2.59 29.51 -19.79
CA ASN A 857 3.67 28.59 -19.44
C ASN A 857 3.48 27.16 -19.99
N LYS A 858 2.54 26.93 -20.93
CA LYS A 858 2.33 25.63 -21.59
C LYS A 858 3.28 25.47 -22.77
N ILE A 859 4.55 25.31 -22.44
CA ILE A 859 5.66 25.22 -23.39
C ILE A 859 6.05 23.76 -23.57
N SER A 860 6.22 23.33 -24.83
CA SER A 860 6.72 21.98 -25.15
C SER A 860 8.09 21.76 -24.50
N ASN A 861 8.41 20.53 -24.10
CA ASN A 861 9.72 20.25 -23.48
C ASN A 861 10.90 20.59 -24.41
N PRO A 862 10.86 20.32 -25.73
CA PRO A 862 11.88 20.77 -26.66
C PRO A 862 12.11 22.29 -26.66
N ASP A 863 11.04 23.08 -26.79
CA ASP A 863 11.14 24.55 -26.80
C ASP A 863 11.63 25.09 -25.46
N LEU A 864 11.16 24.50 -24.36
CA LEU A 864 11.56 24.90 -23.02
C LEU A 864 13.05 24.65 -22.78
N LEU A 865 13.53 23.45 -23.13
CA LEU A 865 14.94 23.10 -23.02
C LEU A 865 15.78 24.08 -23.85
N TYR A 866 15.35 24.42 -25.06
CA TYR A 866 16.03 25.39 -25.92
C TYR A 866 16.10 26.79 -25.32
N VAL A 867 14.96 27.34 -24.89
CA VAL A 867 14.86 28.71 -24.37
C VAL A 867 15.67 28.86 -23.09
N LEU A 868 15.52 27.93 -22.15
CA LEU A 868 16.24 27.96 -20.88
C LEU A 868 17.74 27.75 -21.10
N SER A 869 18.13 26.76 -21.91
CA SER A 869 19.55 26.49 -22.19
C SER A 869 20.23 27.68 -22.87
N SER A 870 19.57 28.33 -23.83
CA SER A 870 20.11 29.50 -24.52
C SER A 870 20.38 30.65 -23.53
N LYS A 871 19.43 30.90 -22.62
CA LYS A 871 19.61 31.90 -21.56
C LYS A 871 20.72 31.51 -20.58
N ILE A 872 20.74 30.28 -20.10
CA ILE A 872 21.70 29.76 -19.12
C ILE A 872 23.13 29.80 -19.70
N ILE A 873 23.32 29.31 -20.92
CA ILE A 873 24.63 29.27 -21.60
C ILE A 873 25.05 30.66 -22.11
N GLY A 874 24.08 31.55 -22.39
CA GLY A 874 24.36 32.90 -22.88
C GLY A 874 24.67 32.95 -24.37
N LYS A 875 24.10 32.02 -25.13
CA LYS A 875 24.23 31.89 -26.58
C LYS A 875 22.89 31.51 -27.17
N ASP A 876 22.64 31.92 -28.41
CA ASP A 876 21.49 31.39 -29.15
C ASP A 876 21.87 30.03 -29.73
N LEU A 877 21.19 28.98 -29.27
CA LEU A 877 21.53 27.58 -29.53
C LEU A 877 20.80 26.98 -30.74
N ARG A 878 20.16 27.79 -31.60
CA ARG A 878 19.28 27.26 -32.67
C ARG A 878 19.99 26.25 -33.58
N ASN A 879 21.28 26.49 -33.88
CA ASN A 879 22.07 25.59 -34.71
C ASN A 879 22.43 24.30 -33.98
N ILE A 880 22.68 24.37 -32.67
CA ILE A 880 22.97 23.18 -31.84
C ILE A 880 21.74 22.29 -31.72
N PHE A 881 20.56 22.87 -31.51
CA PHE A 881 19.31 22.10 -31.40
C PHE A 881 18.91 21.49 -32.75
N ALA A 882 19.06 22.23 -33.85
CA ALA A 882 18.88 21.71 -35.20
C ALA A 882 19.85 20.54 -35.50
N MET A 883 21.11 20.64 -35.08
CA MET A 883 22.13 19.59 -35.21
C MET A 883 21.78 18.31 -34.43
N TYR A 884 21.03 18.41 -33.34
CA TYR A 884 20.52 17.25 -32.59
C TYR A 884 19.11 16.81 -33.04
N GLY A 885 18.60 17.34 -34.16
CA GLY A 885 17.28 16.96 -34.67
C GLY A 885 16.13 17.39 -33.76
N ILE A 886 16.32 18.44 -32.95
CA ILE A 886 15.26 18.98 -32.09
C ILE A 886 14.51 20.05 -32.86
N THR A 887 13.27 19.74 -33.26
CA THR A 887 12.39 20.70 -33.93
C THR A 887 11.89 21.75 -32.91
N LEU A 888 11.95 23.03 -33.29
CA LEU A 888 11.57 24.17 -32.45
C LEU A 888 10.45 24.99 -33.08
N THR A 889 9.59 25.57 -32.24
CA THR A 889 8.56 26.49 -32.71
C THR A 889 9.13 27.87 -33.03
N GLN A 890 8.48 28.59 -33.95
CA GLN A 890 8.87 29.97 -34.27
C GLN A 890 8.80 30.88 -33.03
N THR A 891 7.82 30.66 -32.16
CA THR A 891 7.70 31.38 -30.88
C THR A 891 8.95 31.22 -30.02
N ALA A 892 9.50 30.01 -29.92
CA ALA A 892 10.72 29.76 -29.16
C ALA A 892 11.94 30.44 -29.80
N LEU A 893 12.08 30.33 -31.13
CA LEU A 893 13.15 30.97 -31.90
C LEU A 893 13.13 32.50 -31.73
N ASP A 894 11.96 33.13 -31.88
CA ASP A 894 11.79 34.58 -31.76
C ASP A 894 12.01 35.06 -30.32
N SER A 895 11.57 34.27 -29.33
CA SER A 895 11.76 34.61 -27.91
C SER A 895 13.24 34.60 -27.50
N VAL A 896 14.05 33.70 -28.06
CA VAL A 896 15.51 33.71 -27.86
C VAL A 896 16.16 34.83 -28.69
N ALA A 897 15.68 35.10 -29.90
CA ALA A 897 16.19 36.19 -30.73
C ALA A 897 16.06 37.55 -30.03
N ASP A 898 14.97 37.80 -29.31
CA ASP A 898 14.76 39.02 -28.51
C ASP A 898 15.83 39.25 -27.44
N LEU A 899 16.57 38.21 -27.01
CA LEU A 899 17.67 38.34 -26.06
C LEU A 899 18.96 38.91 -26.69
N ASN A 900 19.03 39.03 -28.02
CA ASN A 900 20.23 39.47 -28.76
C ASN A 900 21.50 38.68 -28.42
N LEU A 901 21.38 37.37 -28.19
CA LEU A 901 22.52 36.49 -27.94
C LEU A 901 23.26 36.18 -29.24
N ALA A 902 24.58 36.03 -29.17
CA ALA A 902 25.35 35.54 -30.30
C ALA A 902 24.93 34.11 -30.68
N ILE A 903 24.58 33.91 -31.95
CA ILE A 903 24.26 32.58 -32.49
C ILE A 903 25.50 31.71 -32.42
N LEU A 904 25.36 30.56 -31.78
CA LEU A 904 26.45 29.61 -31.63
C LEU A 904 26.57 28.75 -32.91
N PRO A 905 27.75 28.71 -33.57
CA PRO A 905 27.97 27.77 -34.66
C PRO A 905 28.00 26.31 -34.15
N GLU A 906 27.76 25.34 -35.04
CA GLU A 906 27.75 23.92 -34.68
C GLU A 906 29.12 23.48 -34.09
N GLN A 907 29.10 22.93 -32.88
CA GLN A 907 30.28 22.42 -32.17
C GLN A 907 29.90 21.19 -31.36
N PHE A 908 30.88 20.31 -31.16
CA PHE A 908 30.69 19.05 -30.43
C PHE A 908 31.87 18.79 -29.50
N TYR A 909 31.63 18.21 -28.33
CA TYR A 909 32.68 17.76 -27.42
C TYR A 909 32.83 16.24 -27.51
N ALA A 910 33.94 15.77 -28.11
CA ALA A 910 34.23 14.36 -28.26
C ALA A 910 34.81 13.79 -26.95
N LEU A 911 34.39 12.57 -26.59
CA LEU A 911 34.90 11.81 -25.45
C LEU A 911 35.39 10.43 -25.92
N PRO A 912 36.49 9.90 -25.38
CA PRO A 912 36.89 8.53 -25.68
C PRO A 912 35.78 7.52 -25.35
N ALA A 913 35.70 6.43 -26.11
CA ALA A 913 34.75 5.36 -25.84
C ALA A 913 34.91 4.84 -24.39
N GLY A 914 33.78 4.68 -23.69
CA GLY A 914 33.73 4.28 -22.28
C GLY A 914 34.03 5.39 -21.27
N LYS A 915 34.51 6.58 -21.68
CA LYS A 915 34.89 7.70 -20.80
C LYS A 915 33.77 8.74 -20.58
N HIS A 916 32.54 8.28 -20.61
CA HIS A 916 31.30 9.06 -20.49
C HIS A 916 31.19 9.91 -19.22
N ASN A 917 31.78 9.47 -18.11
CA ASN A 917 31.82 10.16 -16.81
C ASN A 917 33.13 10.95 -16.58
N GLN A 918 34.01 11.09 -17.59
CA GLN A 918 35.36 11.68 -17.43
C GLN A 918 35.55 12.87 -18.39
N PRO A 919 34.79 13.98 -18.21
CA PRO A 919 34.74 15.07 -19.18
C PRO A 919 36.12 15.66 -19.50
N SER A 920 37.07 15.68 -18.55
CA SER A 920 38.45 16.16 -18.78
C SER A 920 39.26 15.42 -19.86
N THR A 921 38.84 14.21 -20.24
CA THR A 921 39.54 13.38 -21.24
C THR A 921 39.21 13.77 -22.68
N GLY A 922 38.17 14.58 -22.89
CA GLY A 922 37.68 14.93 -24.21
C GLY A 922 38.40 16.10 -24.90
N GLN A 923 37.87 16.45 -26.07
CA GLN A 923 38.31 17.59 -26.88
C GLN A 923 37.17 18.20 -27.70
N TRP A 924 37.23 19.51 -27.91
CA TRP A 924 36.27 20.24 -28.73
C TRP A 924 36.53 20.04 -30.22
N LEU A 925 35.45 19.79 -30.97
CA LEU A 925 35.41 19.76 -32.41
C LEU A 925 34.60 20.96 -32.91
N ASP A 926 35.22 21.81 -33.73
CA ASP A 926 34.47 22.75 -34.55
C ASP A 926 33.94 22.00 -35.76
N ILE A 927 32.62 21.88 -35.83
CA ILE A 927 31.97 21.18 -36.93
C ILE A 927 31.22 22.14 -37.82
N SER A 928 31.26 23.45 -37.60
CA SER A 928 30.46 24.45 -38.32
C SER A 928 30.61 24.42 -39.85
N ALA A 929 31.83 24.17 -40.35
CA ALA A 929 32.13 24.16 -41.79
C ALA A 929 32.61 22.81 -42.34
N SER A 930 32.96 21.86 -41.47
CA SER A 930 33.46 20.54 -41.87
C SER A 930 33.07 19.46 -40.85
N THR A 931 33.23 18.19 -41.20
CA THR A 931 33.00 17.07 -40.27
C THR A 931 34.34 16.37 -40.02
N PRO A 932 35.14 16.82 -39.04
CA PRO A 932 36.42 16.19 -38.73
C PRO A 932 36.24 14.73 -38.33
N ALA A 933 37.29 13.92 -38.47
CA ALA A 933 37.28 12.55 -37.95
C ALA A 933 37.08 12.58 -36.42
N TYR A 934 36.39 11.57 -35.87
CA TYR A 934 36.31 11.42 -34.42
C TYR A 934 37.73 11.18 -33.89
N PRO A 935 38.17 11.93 -32.87
CA PRO A 935 39.60 12.06 -32.60
C PRO A 935 40.12 11.04 -31.56
N PHE A 936 39.40 9.93 -31.36
CA PHE A 936 39.71 8.86 -30.41
C PHE A 936 39.58 7.48 -31.06
#